data_AF-A0A8J2W5B5-F1
#
_entry.id   AF-A0A8J2W5B5-F1
#
_cell.length_a   1.000
_cell.length_b   1.000
_cell.length_c   1.000
_cell.angle_alpha   90.00
_cell.angle_beta   90.00
_cell.angle_gamma   90.00
#
_symmetry.space_group_name_H-M   'P 1'
#
loop_
_entity.id
_entity.type
_entity.pdbx_description
1 polymer ?
#
loop_
_entity_poly.entity_id
_entity_poly.type
_entity_poly.pdbx_seq_one_letter_code
_entity_poly.pdbx_strand_id
1 'polypeptide(L)'
;MAESISFRNPPSVAGSTVVVNSLAACIQSLFMTTPPGLASSAQAALTNSTSSSSPLINSVSMGPGISPQAGFYYRGVWIPICTVFTSGQPKATFLEMLDKTDPPSIQDGYCMSVAYACLLDVIRSISLVVQNTPFCTTSDLSSSDGAPNEKTAIDDDSFSIQLVNSSWCGLLAALTLLLEASTDETSTENVLKSLQTFASVSGRVGLTTPRDAFITALCKASLPPHYTLTVLNASSPGTLLSLDKPITESYSQHMVNTGGNANANIETEFRQHLIVAVGSPLPTPSQPAGSQQGPVVLTAKNLQCMRAILSVAHCHGAVLGSAWHMVLTTLQHLAWILGLKPSSGGSLKSSRPLMESSSATLVPSTAAVLADLPVLSSIQYLDDVALHHLIDALRQLSQEALEVAYSNREPSLFAVAKLLETGLVNLNRVEVLWRPVTNHLLEVSGHPLNRMREWGIEAITTLVRSAIQYQHSTSLKENQRLQTLLISPLNELSSTSFADVRQKQQVDCVLQHLLHSSGDIISFGWPLFLNIIGAINNSQGENSIRSAFQCLQLVVTDYLPILPWNCLPLAVETTGKFGSQTQDLNVSLTAIGLMWNVSDYFYQNREVLRSSLCEERNKVFPDFPGVPNMAAFDKLWMCLYTKLGELCIDERPAVRKSAGQTLFSTIAAHGDLLHHNTWQAVVWQVLFPLLDNVKKLSGQASDVKVDTSGSMLIHHSRNTAQKQWAETQVLTLSGVARVFQTKRPMLQSLDEFSRAWILLLEHIENSALSKNSEVSLASLKAFQDVLSTTTKCSSSESNGSGSHDDFVWNVAWKAWLQIGTLATSPQKEERVTYIPSQPFLTALVGVSNFQIYALSSISSQRSVQRVKLLLYIPSVRTRAYTTPRRRLVSGNELIEIRMDSCSFLSTFRLCWFRCQASDLWEPED
;
A
#
# COMPACT_ATOMS: atom_id res chain seq x y z
N MET A 1 -21.04 -63.19 19.37
CA MET A 1 -19.81 -62.66 20.01
C MET A 1 -19.89 -61.15 19.96
N ALA A 2 -19.66 -60.38 20.98
CA ALA A 2 -19.79 -60.50 22.42
C ALA A 2 -19.66 -59.05 22.92
N GLU A 3 -20.51 -58.68 23.86
CA GLU A 3 -20.38 -57.59 24.82
C GLU A 3 -19.18 -56.64 24.72
N SER A 4 -19.48 -55.36 24.46
CA SER A 4 -18.76 -54.24 25.09
C SER A 4 -19.67 -52.99 25.13
N ILE A 5 -20.89 -53.13 25.65
CA ILE A 5 -21.70 -51.97 26.05
C ILE A 5 -21.20 -51.58 27.43
N SER A 6 -20.30 -50.59 27.45
CA SER A 6 -19.83 -49.95 28.69
C SER A 6 -21.02 -49.32 29.41
N PHE A 7 -21.57 -50.02 30.40
CA PHE A 7 -22.45 -49.46 31.42
C PHE A 7 -21.67 -48.43 32.26
N ARG A 8 -21.67 -47.17 31.82
CA ARG A 8 -21.15 -46.03 32.60
C ARG A 8 -22.05 -44.78 32.52
N ASN A 9 -23.27 -44.89 32.01
CA ASN A 9 -24.21 -43.76 32.02
C ASN A 9 -25.13 -43.86 33.25
N PRO A 10 -25.32 -42.78 34.03
CA PRO A 10 -26.32 -42.75 35.09
C PRO A 10 -27.73 -43.01 34.51
N PRO A 11 -28.65 -43.63 35.28
CA PRO A 11 -29.94 -44.10 34.77
C PRO A 11 -30.83 -43.00 34.17
N SER A 12 -30.65 -41.74 34.58
CA SER A 12 -31.37 -40.58 34.02
C SER A 12 -30.95 -40.23 32.58
N VAL A 13 -29.67 -40.43 32.22
CA VAL A 13 -29.11 -40.11 30.89
C VAL A 13 -29.41 -41.21 29.86
N ALA A 14 -29.48 -42.47 30.32
CA ALA A 14 -29.97 -43.56 29.48
C ALA A 14 -31.45 -43.34 29.09
N GLY A 15 -32.27 -42.83 30.01
CA GLY A 15 -33.67 -42.49 29.77
C GLY A 15 -33.85 -41.39 28.71
N SER A 16 -33.10 -40.29 28.80
CA SER A 16 -33.20 -39.20 27.82
C SER A 16 -32.79 -39.64 26.39
N THR A 17 -31.74 -40.45 26.28
CA THR A 17 -31.28 -41.03 25.00
C THR A 17 -32.38 -41.85 24.33
N VAL A 18 -33.02 -42.74 25.11
CA VAL A 18 -34.08 -43.62 24.61
C VAL A 18 -35.29 -42.80 24.17
N VAL A 19 -35.70 -41.80 24.96
CA VAL A 19 -36.83 -40.93 24.60
C VAL A 19 -36.57 -40.17 23.30
N VAL A 20 -35.40 -39.54 23.17
CA VAL A 20 -35.03 -38.76 21.98
C VAL A 20 -34.95 -39.64 20.73
N ASN A 21 -34.30 -40.79 20.82
CA ASN A 21 -34.18 -41.70 19.68
C ASN A 21 -35.52 -42.33 19.31
N SER A 22 -36.38 -42.61 20.29
CA SER A 22 -37.74 -43.11 20.06
C SER A 22 -38.62 -42.05 19.39
N LEU A 23 -38.51 -40.79 19.79
CA LEU A 23 -39.20 -39.67 19.15
C LEU A 23 -38.73 -39.49 17.70
N ALA A 24 -37.42 -39.54 17.46
CA ALA A 24 -36.85 -39.46 16.12
C ALA A 24 -37.34 -40.62 15.22
N ALA A 25 -37.33 -41.85 15.74
CA ALA A 25 -37.85 -43.02 15.04
C ALA A 25 -39.36 -42.94 14.79
N CYS A 26 -40.13 -42.38 15.74
CA CYS A 26 -41.56 -42.13 15.57
C CYS A 26 -41.82 -41.16 14.41
N ILE A 27 -41.14 -40.01 14.38
CA ILE A 27 -41.25 -39.03 13.28
C ILE A 27 -40.89 -39.67 11.94
N GLN A 28 -39.81 -40.46 11.88
CA GLN A 28 -39.44 -41.19 10.67
C GLN A 28 -40.50 -42.20 10.23
N SER A 29 -41.04 -42.99 11.16
CA SER A 29 -42.08 -43.97 10.88
C SER A 29 -43.34 -43.30 10.33
N LEU A 30 -43.74 -42.14 10.86
CA LEU A 30 -44.94 -41.43 10.42
C LEU A 30 -44.89 -41.03 8.93
N PHE A 31 -43.72 -40.77 8.38
CA PHE A 31 -43.54 -40.54 6.93
C PHE A 31 -43.38 -41.83 6.10
N MET A 32 -43.00 -42.95 6.72
CA MET A 32 -42.78 -44.23 6.02
C MET A 32 -44.03 -45.13 6.01
N THR A 33 -44.88 -45.02 7.03
CA THR A 33 -46.07 -45.86 7.21
C THR A 33 -47.33 -45.04 6.90
N THR A 34 -47.79 -45.05 5.65
CA THR A 34 -49.16 -44.65 5.33
C THR A 34 -49.77 -45.61 4.29
N PRO A 35 -50.98 -46.16 4.50
CA PRO A 35 -51.60 -47.09 3.56
C PRO A 35 -51.98 -46.42 2.23
N PRO A 36 -52.19 -47.19 1.13
CA PRO A 36 -52.43 -46.68 -0.23
C PRO A 36 -53.71 -45.86 -0.46
N GLY A 37 -54.46 -45.50 0.60
CA GLY A 37 -55.76 -44.84 0.53
C GLY A 37 -55.77 -43.32 0.78
N LEU A 38 -54.65 -42.72 1.21
CA LEU A 38 -54.58 -41.30 1.60
C LEU A 38 -54.10 -40.35 0.49
N ALA A 39 -53.87 -40.84 -0.73
CA ALA A 39 -53.58 -39.97 -1.88
C ALA A 39 -54.74 -39.05 -2.28
N SER A 40 -55.96 -39.30 -1.77
CA SER A 40 -57.18 -38.55 -2.08
C SER A 40 -57.40 -37.29 -1.22
N SER A 41 -56.75 -37.15 -0.06
CA SER A 41 -56.87 -35.93 0.77
C SER A 41 -56.00 -34.77 0.26
N ALA A 42 -54.97 -35.06 -0.55
CA ALA A 42 -54.22 -34.03 -1.28
C ALA A 42 -55.09 -33.30 -2.33
N GLN A 43 -56.13 -33.95 -2.88
CA GLN A 43 -57.09 -33.30 -3.79
C GLN A 43 -58.13 -32.44 -3.04
N ALA A 44 -58.55 -32.82 -1.83
CA ALA A 44 -59.62 -32.14 -1.10
C ALA A 44 -59.22 -30.74 -0.57
N ALA A 45 -57.93 -30.48 -0.34
CA ALA A 45 -57.43 -29.16 0.03
C ALA A 45 -57.40 -28.16 -1.14
N LEU A 46 -57.57 -28.62 -2.39
CA LEU A 46 -57.44 -27.79 -3.60
C LEU A 46 -58.76 -27.57 -4.37
N THR A 47 -59.88 -28.25 -4.05
CA THR A 47 -61.11 -28.15 -4.87
C THR A 47 -62.43 -27.85 -4.16
N ASN A 48 -62.49 -27.64 -2.84
CA ASN A 48 -63.77 -27.34 -2.18
C ASN A 48 -64.14 -25.84 -2.23
N SER A 49 -64.53 -25.38 -3.41
CA SER A 49 -65.48 -24.28 -3.56
C SER A 49 -66.84 -24.84 -3.98
N THR A 50 -67.86 -24.61 -3.14
CA THR A 50 -69.32 -24.76 -3.34
C THR A 50 -70.05 -25.93 -2.65
N SER A 51 -70.90 -25.52 -1.70
CA SER A 51 -72.23 -26.04 -1.32
C SER A 51 -72.44 -26.95 -0.08
N SER A 52 -73.26 -26.39 0.84
CA SER A 52 -74.24 -27.01 1.78
C SER A 52 -73.92 -27.21 3.28
N SER A 53 -74.37 -26.21 4.05
CA SER A 53 -75.25 -26.21 5.26
C SER A 53 -74.80 -26.66 6.68
N SER A 54 -74.60 -25.62 7.53
CA SER A 54 -75.09 -25.41 8.93
C SER A 54 -74.23 -25.81 10.15
N PRO A 55 -74.34 -25.14 11.33
CA PRO A 55 -74.42 -23.68 11.56
C PRO A 55 -73.56 -23.14 12.76
N LEU A 56 -73.39 -21.80 12.80
CA LEU A 56 -73.08 -20.89 13.95
C LEU A 56 -71.63 -20.79 14.50
N ILE A 57 -70.87 -19.76 14.06
CA ILE A 57 -70.64 -18.48 14.79
C ILE A 57 -69.86 -17.47 13.90
N ASN A 58 -70.55 -16.36 13.63
CA ASN A 58 -70.18 -14.98 13.24
C ASN A 58 -68.76 -14.59 12.73
N SER A 59 -68.73 -14.37 11.42
CA SER A 59 -68.38 -13.10 10.72
C SER A 59 -67.05 -12.40 10.98
N VAL A 60 -66.10 -12.55 10.04
CA VAL A 60 -65.60 -11.42 9.20
C VAL A 60 -65.32 -11.95 7.79
N SER A 61 -65.87 -11.29 6.79
CA SER A 61 -65.62 -11.47 5.36
C SER A 61 -64.18 -11.06 4.99
N MET A 62 -63.42 -11.95 4.33
CA MET A 62 -62.05 -11.67 3.86
C MET A 62 -61.85 -12.17 2.42
N GLY A 63 -61.18 -11.34 1.60
CA GLY A 63 -60.89 -11.55 0.18
C GLY A 63 -59.77 -12.57 -0.11
N PRO A 64 -59.27 -12.64 -1.37
CA PRO A 64 -58.46 -13.75 -1.85
C PRO A 64 -57.06 -13.72 -1.22
N GLY A 65 -56.76 -14.68 -0.33
CA GLY A 65 -55.46 -14.74 0.37
C GLY A 65 -55.45 -15.64 1.60
N ILE A 66 -55.87 -16.91 1.49
CA ILE A 66 -55.78 -17.87 2.59
C ILE A 66 -54.42 -18.58 2.49
N SER A 67 -53.58 -18.46 3.52
CA SER A 67 -52.31 -19.17 3.65
C SER A 67 -52.55 -20.69 3.68
N PRO A 68 -51.71 -21.52 3.02
CA PRO A 68 -51.83 -22.97 3.12
C PRO A 68 -51.74 -23.41 4.58
N GLN A 69 -52.58 -24.38 4.97
CA GLN A 69 -52.53 -24.98 6.31
C GLN A 69 -51.10 -25.47 6.60
N ALA A 70 -50.55 -25.11 7.76
CA ALA A 70 -49.19 -25.49 8.15
C ALA A 70 -49.05 -27.02 8.23
N GLY A 71 -47.93 -27.57 7.79
CA GLY A 71 -47.77 -29.00 7.62
C GLY A 71 -46.38 -29.42 7.18
N PHE A 72 -46.17 -30.73 7.16
CA PHE A 72 -44.95 -31.36 6.70
C PHE A 72 -45.22 -32.21 5.47
N TYR A 73 -44.45 -31.99 4.41
CA TYR A 73 -44.48 -32.75 3.18
C TYR A 73 -43.16 -33.50 2.96
N TYR A 74 -43.19 -34.83 2.93
CA TYR A 74 -41.99 -35.62 2.64
C TYR A 74 -42.34 -36.88 1.84
N ARG A 75 -41.61 -37.12 0.75
CA ARG A 75 -41.76 -38.32 -0.13
C ARG A 75 -43.21 -38.64 -0.52
N GLY A 76 -43.99 -37.62 -0.90
CA GLY A 76 -45.39 -37.80 -1.33
C GLY A 76 -46.42 -37.85 -0.19
N VAL A 77 -45.99 -37.78 1.07
CA VAL A 77 -46.86 -37.80 2.25
C VAL A 77 -47.00 -36.38 2.82
N TRP A 78 -48.24 -35.90 2.92
CA TRP A 78 -48.58 -34.64 3.58
C TRP A 78 -49.19 -34.90 4.96
N ILE A 79 -48.62 -34.29 6.00
CA ILE A 79 -49.11 -34.37 7.37
C ILE A 79 -49.38 -32.95 7.88
N PRO A 80 -50.63 -32.55 8.15
CA PRO A 80 -50.93 -31.22 8.64
C PRO A 80 -50.54 -31.07 10.13
N ILE A 81 -50.22 -29.85 10.54
CA ILE A 81 -50.03 -29.49 11.95
C ILE A 81 -51.39 -29.09 12.52
N CYS A 82 -51.97 -29.96 13.36
CA CYS A 82 -53.35 -29.81 13.85
C CYS A 82 -53.47 -28.94 15.11
N THR A 83 -52.38 -28.81 15.89
CA THR A 83 -52.42 -28.21 17.23
C THR A 83 -51.14 -27.43 17.52
N VAL A 84 -51.27 -26.14 17.83
CA VAL A 84 -50.18 -25.32 18.38
C VAL A 84 -50.21 -25.49 19.90
N PHE A 85 -49.31 -26.31 20.45
CA PHE A 85 -49.14 -26.43 21.89
C PHE A 85 -48.47 -25.16 22.44
N THR A 86 -49.05 -24.51 23.43
CA THR A 86 -48.40 -23.44 24.18
C THR A 86 -47.30 -24.03 25.07
N SER A 87 -46.06 -23.58 24.92
CA SER A 87 -44.89 -24.11 25.63
C SER A 87 -45.11 -24.16 27.15
N GLY A 88 -44.80 -25.31 27.77
CA GLY A 88 -44.78 -25.46 29.23
C GLY A 88 -46.13 -25.83 29.88
N GLN A 89 -47.16 -26.18 29.12
CA GLN A 89 -48.42 -26.73 29.64
C GLN A 89 -48.67 -28.13 29.07
N PRO A 90 -48.58 -29.21 29.87
CA PRO A 90 -48.92 -30.54 29.41
C PRO A 90 -50.45 -30.69 29.33
N LYS A 91 -51.07 -30.18 28.26
CA LYS A 91 -52.47 -30.48 27.97
C LYS A 91 -52.54 -31.80 27.23
N ALA A 92 -52.84 -32.86 27.97
CA ALA A 92 -53.10 -34.16 27.39
C ALA A 92 -54.57 -34.19 26.92
N THR A 93 -54.85 -33.47 25.82
CA THR A 93 -56.21 -33.21 25.30
C THR A 93 -57.10 -34.46 25.19
N PHE A 94 -56.51 -35.62 24.91
CA PHE A 94 -57.25 -36.89 24.82
C PHE A 94 -57.31 -37.69 26.14
N LEU A 95 -56.36 -37.48 27.05
CA LEU A 95 -56.39 -38.05 28.41
C LEU A 95 -57.48 -37.38 29.26
N GLU A 96 -57.73 -36.08 29.05
CA GLU A 96 -58.83 -35.35 29.70
C GLU A 96 -60.23 -35.74 29.16
N MET A 97 -60.30 -36.54 28.07
CA MET A 97 -61.56 -37.00 27.47
C MET A 97 -61.92 -38.45 27.81
N LEU A 98 -61.24 -39.06 28.79
CA LEU A 98 -61.55 -40.40 29.31
C LEU A 98 -62.98 -40.54 29.88
N ASP A 99 -63.65 -39.43 30.20
CA ASP A 99 -65.04 -39.40 30.71
C ASP A 99 -66.11 -39.60 29.62
N LYS A 100 -65.75 -39.67 28.33
CA LYS A 100 -66.70 -39.85 27.22
C LYS A 100 -66.79 -41.32 26.80
N THR A 101 -68.02 -41.81 26.57
CA THR A 101 -68.30 -43.22 26.23
C THR A 101 -67.90 -43.63 24.80
N ASP A 102 -67.67 -42.68 23.91
CA ASP A 102 -67.26 -42.93 22.52
C ASP A 102 -65.78 -42.57 22.30
N PRO A 103 -65.00 -43.41 21.57
CA PRO A 103 -63.59 -43.14 21.32
C PRO A 103 -63.42 -41.85 20.51
N PRO A 104 -62.59 -40.89 20.97
CA PRO A 104 -62.37 -39.65 20.25
C PRO A 104 -61.64 -39.91 18.93
N SER A 105 -62.09 -39.28 17.84
CA SER A 105 -61.39 -39.34 16.55
C SER A 105 -60.10 -38.53 16.64
N ILE A 106 -58.96 -39.22 16.50
CA ILE A 106 -57.65 -38.58 16.44
C ILE A 106 -57.54 -37.87 15.09
N GLN A 107 -57.32 -36.56 15.10
CA GLN A 107 -57.11 -35.80 13.87
C GLN A 107 -55.82 -36.26 13.17
N ASP A 108 -55.89 -36.41 11.85
CA ASP A 108 -54.75 -36.76 11.00
C ASP A 108 -53.65 -35.72 11.17
N GLY A 109 -52.49 -36.10 11.71
CA GLY A 109 -51.38 -35.19 12.02
C GLY A 109 -51.21 -34.82 13.50
N TYR A 110 -52.11 -35.27 14.39
CA TYR A 110 -51.97 -35.07 15.84
C TYR A 110 -50.67 -35.68 16.39
N CYS A 111 -50.36 -36.94 16.05
CA CYS A 111 -49.15 -37.61 16.52
C CYS A 111 -47.87 -36.90 16.09
N MET A 112 -47.85 -36.37 14.86
CA MET A 112 -46.75 -35.58 14.33
C MET A 112 -46.62 -34.24 15.07
N SER A 113 -47.74 -33.56 15.32
CA SER A 113 -47.78 -32.29 16.05
C SER A 113 -47.28 -32.43 17.49
N VAL A 114 -47.64 -33.52 18.18
CA VAL A 114 -47.16 -33.84 19.53
C VAL A 114 -45.68 -34.18 19.51
N ALA A 115 -45.23 -35.07 18.62
CA ALA A 115 -43.82 -35.45 18.53
C ALA A 115 -42.92 -34.24 18.21
N TYR A 116 -43.36 -33.37 17.30
CA TYR A 116 -42.72 -32.10 16.99
C TYR A 116 -42.62 -31.18 18.21
N ALA A 117 -43.72 -30.95 18.93
CA ALA A 117 -43.72 -30.12 20.13
C ALA A 117 -42.82 -30.68 21.24
N CYS A 118 -42.88 -31.98 21.50
CA CYS A 118 -42.01 -32.65 22.47
C CYS A 118 -40.53 -32.48 22.12
N LEU A 119 -40.17 -32.57 20.83
CA LEU A 119 -38.79 -32.41 20.40
C LEU A 119 -38.28 -30.99 20.66
N LEU A 120 -39.08 -29.96 20.36
CA LEU A 120 -38.72 -28.56 20.64
C LEU A 120 -38.56 -28.32 22.15
N ASP A 121 -39.47 -28.87 22.97
CA ASP A 121 -39.41 -28.73 24.42
C ASP A 121 -38.20 -29.46 25.02
N VAL A 122 -37.82 -30.64 24.51
CA VAL A 122 -36.59 -31.34 24.93
C VAL A 122 -35.35 -30.48 24.71
N ILE A 123 -35.23 -29.84 23.54
CA ILE A 123 -34.09 -28.96 23.24
C ILE A 123 -34.08 -27.73 24.15
N ARG A 124 -35.26 -27.14 24.39
CA ARG A 124 -35.41 -26.03 25.32
C ARG A 124 -35.01 -26.45 26.74
N SER A 125 -35.43 -27.62 27.21
CA SER A 125 -35.06 -28.15 28.53
C SER A 125 -33.56 -28.38 28.65
N ILE A 126 -32.93 -29.03 27.66
CA ILE A 126 -31.47 -29.23 27.64
C ILE A 126 -30.74 -27.88 27.66
N SER A 127 -31.21 -26.92 26.86
CA SER A 127 -30.66 -25.56 26.84
C SER A 127 -30.74 -24.87 28.20
N LEU A 128 -31.89 -24.93 28.88
CA LEU A 128 -32.06 -24.36 30.22
C LEU A 128 -31.14 -25.02 31.27
N VAL A 129 -30.98 -26.35 31.21
CA VAL A 129 -30.06 -27.08 32.12
C VAL A 129 -28.61 -26.63 31.92
N VAL A 130 -28.17 -26.50 30.67
CA VAL A 130 -26.80 -26.08 30.33
C VAL A 130 -26.59 -24.57 30.57
N GLN A 131 -27.63 -23.75 30.46
CA GLN A 131 -27.53 -22.32 30.76
C GLN A 131 -27.41 -22.03 32.26
N ASN A 132 -28.02 -22.86 33.10
CA ASN A 132 -28.03 -22.72 34.56
C ASN A 132 -26.80 -23.33 35.25
N THR A 133 -25.94 -24.03 34.51
CA THR A 133 -24.69 -24.59 35.03
C THR A 133 -23.53 -23.59 34.83
N PRO A 134 -22.85 -23.15 35.90
CA PRO A 134 -21.74 -22.20 35.78
C PRO A 134 -20.47 -22.91 35.29
N PHE A 135 -20.12 -22.74 34.02
CA PHE A 135 -18.87 -23.24 33.44
C PHE A 135 -17.68 -22.37 33.88
N CYS A 136 -16.64 -23.01 34.41
CA CYS A 136 -15.38 -22.34 34.72
C CYS A 136 -14.52 -22.23 33.46
N THR A 137 -14.45 -21.04 32.85
CA THR A 137 -13.49 -20.75 31.77
C THR A 137 -12.08 -20.71 32.35
N THR A 138 -11.15 -21.47 31.76
CA THR A 138 -9.77 -21.67 32.20
C THR A 138 -8.84 -20.46 32.10
N SER A 139 -9.34 -19.22 32.27
CA SER A 139 -8.54 -17.99 32.16
C SER A 139 -8.30 -17.25 33.48
N ASP A 140 -9.03 -17.55 34.55
CA ASP A 140 -8.94 -16.77 35.79
C ASP A 140 -8.38 -17.60 36.96
N LEU A 141 -7.09 -17.95 36.89
CA LEU A 141 -6.31 -18.41 38.04
C LEU A 141 -5.29 -17.33 38.44
N SER A 142 -5.78 -16.18 38.91
CA SER A 142 -5.03 -15.34 39.82
C SER A 142 -5.94 -14.50 40.69
N SER A 143 -5.83 -14.72 42.00
CA SER A 143 -6.32 -13.92 43.13
C SER A 143 -7.83 -13.81 43.35
N SER A 144 -8.37 -14.69 44.21
CA SER A 144 -9.17 -14.27 45.37
C SER A 144 -9.42 -15.47 46.29
N ASP A 145 -8.99 -15.33 47.53
CA ASP A 145 -9.16 -16.26 48.64
C ASP A 145 -10.64 -16.37 49.02
N GLY A 146 -11.20 -17.59 49.02
CA GLY A 146 -12.59 -17.86 49.37
C GLY A 146 -13.14 -19.08 48.65
N ALA A 147 -13.04 -20.25 49.27
CA ALA A 147 -13.50 -21.52 48.71
C ALA A 147 -15.02 -21.60 48.53
N PRO A 148 -15.51 -22.01 47.34
CA PRO A 148 -16.78 -22.72 47.20
C PRO A 148 -16.56 -24.11 46.59
N ASN A 149 -17.06 -25.13 47.27
CA ASN A 149 -17.41 -26.48 46.79
C ASN A 149 -16.92 -26.93 45.37
N GLU A 150 -15.63 -27.29 45.25
CA GLU A 150 -15.02 -27.87 44.02
C GLU A 150 -15.65 -29.20 43.55
N LYS A 151 -16.31 -29.98 44.43
CA LYS A 151 -16.82 -31.31 44.08
C LYS A 151 -18.14 -31.31 43.29
N THR A 152 -19.03 -30.35 43.54
CA THR A 152 -20.34 -30.27 42.84
C THR A 152 -20.23 -29.69 41.43
N ALA A 153 -19.29 -28.77 41.18
CA ALA A 153 -19.11 -28.16 39.86
C ALA A 153 -18.56 -29.16 38.81
N ILE A 154 -17.68 -30.07 39.24
CA ILE A 154 -17.10 -31.10 38.36
C ILE A 154 -18.16 -32.15 37.96
N ASP A 155 -19.07 -32.51 38.88
CA ASP A 155 -20.15 -33.45 38.61
C ASP A 155 -21.22 -32.84 37.67
N ASP A 156 -21.56 -31.56 37.85
CA ASP A 156 -22.54 -30.84 37.01
C ASP A 156 -22.04 -30.59 35.57
N ASP A 157 -20.76 -30.28 35.39
CA ASP A 157 -20.12 -30.18 34.06
C ASP A 157 -20.13 -31.55 33.36
N SER A 158 -19.83 -32.63 34.09
CA SER A 158 -19.85 -33.99 33.56
C SER A 158 -21.25 -34.44 33.14
N PHE A 159 -22.29 -34.04 33.89
CA PHE A 159 -23.68 -34.36 33.59
C PHE A 159 -24.16 -33.64 32.33
N SER A 160 -23.85 -32.34 32.20
CA SER A 160 -24.20 -31.54 31.01
C SER A 160 -23.53 -32.06 29.74
N ILE A 161 -22.25 -32.44 29.83
CA ILE A 161 -21.49 -33.09 28.75
C ILE A 161 -22.14 -34.41 28.33
N GLN A 162 -22.50 -35.26 29.31
CA GLN A 162 -23.13 -36.55 29.03
C GLN A 162 -24.52 -36.39 28.42
N LEU A 163 -25.31 -35.45 28.91
CA LEU A 163 -26.66 -35.18 28.40
C LEU A 163 -26.62 -34.81 26.92
N VAL A 164 -25.77 -33.84 26.54
CA VAL A 164 -25.60 -33.42 25.14
C VAL A 164 -25.08 -34.56 24.27
N ASN A 165 -24.03 -35.29 24.72
CA ASN A 165 -23.47 -36.42 23.97
C ASN A 165 -24.46 -37.56 23.72
N SER A 166 -25.44 -37.71 24.60
CA SER A 166 -26.43 -38.78 24.53
C SER A 166 -27.60 -38.46 23.59
N SER A 167 -27.97 -37.18 23.43
CA SER A 167 -29.17 -36.77 22.70
C SER A 167 -28.91 -36.21 21.29
N TRP A 168 -27.70 -35.75 21.00
CA TRP A 168 -27.44 -34.93 19.81
C TRP A 168 -27.73 -35.64 18.48
N CYS A 169 -27.39 -36.94 18.33
CA CYS A 169 -27.61 -37.68 17.09
C CYS A 169 -29.10 -37.80 16.72
N GLY A 170 -29.93 -38.21 17.69
CA GLY A 170 -31.37 -38.39 17.47
C GLY A 170 -32.07 -37.06 17.21
N LEU A 171 -31.70 -36.01 17.95
CA LEU A 171 -32.21 -34.65 17.73
C LEU A 171 -31.80 -34.13 16.35
N LEU A 172 -30.54 -34.31 15.95
CA LEU A 172 -30.06 -33.87 14.65
C LEU A 172 -30.85 -34.55 13.52
N ALA A 173 -30.96 -35.88 13.54
CA ALA A 173 -31.65 -36.65 12.50
C ALA A 173 -33.13 -36.26 12.36
N ALA A 174 -33.82 -36.08 13.49
CA ALA A 174 -35.21 -35.67 13.49
C ALA A 174 -35.40 -34.23 13.02
N LEU A 175 -34.57 -33.28 13.49
CA LEU A 175 -34.65 -31.88 13.08
C LEU A 175 -34.27 -31.68 11.62
N THR A 176 -33.30 -32.41 11.08
CA THR A 176 -32.96 -32.31 9.65
C THR A 176 -34.09 -32.83 8.78
N LEU A 177 -34.75 -33.91 9.18
CA LEU A 177 -35.91 -34.44 8.46
C LEU A 177 -37.11 -33.47 8.52
N LEU A 178 -37.40 -32.93 9.71
CA LEU A 178 -38.44 -31.91 9.88
C LEU A 178 -38.13 -30.64 9.09
N LEU A 179 -36.85 -30.24 9.08
CA LEU A 179 -36.38 -29.12 8.29
C LEU A 179 -36.55 -29.42 6.81
N GLU A 180 -36.31 -30.61 6.30
CA GLU A 180 -36.59 -30.92 4.88
C GLU A 180 -38.09 -30.91 4.58
N ALA A 181 -38.89 -31.47 5.48
CA ALA A 181 -40.32 -31.66 5.29
C ALA A 181 -41.17 -30.39 5.51
N SER A 182 -40.67 -29.36 6.19
CA SER A 182 -41.45 -28.15 6.48
C SER A 182 -41.87 -27.40 5.20
N THR A 183 -43.13 -26.97 5.13
CA THR A 183 -43.65 -26.19 4.00
C THR A 183 -44.07 -24.77 4.36
N ASP A 184 -44.28 -24.49 5.64
CA ASP A 184 -44.60 -23.15 6.15
C ASP A 184 -43.38 -22.46 6.78
N GLU A 185 -43.39 -21.13 6.78
CA GLU A 185 -42.29 -20.33 7.32
C GLU A 185 -42.14 -20.49 8.85
N THR A 186 -43.26 -20.63 9.57
CA THR A 186 -43.25 -20.66 11.04
C THR A 186 -42.67 -21.94 11.62
N SER A 187 -43.00 -23.10 11.07
CA SER A 187 -42.43 -24.39 11.46
C SER A 187 -40.95 -24.45 11.10
N THR A 188 -40.59 -23.97 9.90
CA THR A 188 -39.20 -23.85 9.46
C THR A 188 -38.38 -23.00 10.43
N GLU A 189 -38.88 -21.82 10.83
CA GLU A 189 -38.19 -20.94 11.78
C GLU A 189 -38.00 -21.59 13.16
N ASN A 190 -39.00 -22.31 13.68
CA ASN A 190 -38.92 -22.99 14.97
C ASN A 190 -37.91 -24.15 14.96
N VAL A 191 -37.86 -24.93 13.88
CA VAL A 191 -36.84 -25.98 13.67
C VAL A 191 -35.46 -25.35 13.59
N LEU A 192 -35.30 -24.27 12.82
CA LEU A 192 -34.04 -23.53 12.72
C LEU A 192 -33.58 -22.99 14.07
N LYS A 193 -34.46 -22.34 14.85
CA LYS A 193 -34.14 -21.87 16.22
C LYS A 193 -33.65 -23.01 17.12
N SER A 194 -34.23 -24.19 16.97
CA SER A 194 -33.84 -25.38 17.74
C SER A 194 -32.46 -25.91 17.34
N LEU A 195 -32.16 -25.98 16.04
CA LEU A 195 -30.83 -26.30 15.53
C LEU A 195 -29.78 -25.29 16.03
N GLN A 196 -30.08 -23.99 15.98
CA GLN A 196 -29.18 -22.92 16.47
C GLN A 196 -28.93 -23.05 17.98
N THR A 197 -29.99 -23.29 18.75
CA THR A 197 -29.91 -23.43 20.22
C THR A 197 -29.04 -24.62 20.60
N PHE A 198 -29.24 -25.77 19.96
CA PHE A 198 -28.46 -26.97 20.28
C PHE A 198 -26.99 -26.84 19.82
N ALA A 199 -26.72 -26.17 18.69
CA ALA A 199 -25.36 -25.84 18.28
C ALA A 199 -24.64 -24.95 19.31
N SER A 200 -25.33 -23.93 19.81
CA SER A 200 -24.83 -23.02 20.87
C SER A 200 -24.53 -23.76 22.17
N VAL A 201 -25.46 -24.58 22.65
CA VAL A 201 -25.32 -25.41 23.84
C VAL A 201 -24.13 -26.37 23.71
N SER A 202 -24.02 -27.06 22.57
CA SER A 202 -22.92 -27.99 22.30
C SER A 202 -21.57 -27.29 22.33
N GLY A 203 -21.49 -26.09 21.75
CA GLY A 203 -20.29 -25.29 21.77
C GLY A 203 -19.91 -24.81 23.18
N ARG A 204 -20.89 -24.36 24.00
CA ARG A 204 -20.64 -23.87 25.37
C ARG A 204 -20.03 -24.94 26.26
N VAL A 205 -20.45 -26.18 26.02
CA VAL A 205 -19.96 -27.39 26.72
C VAL A 205 -18.60 -27.86 26.16
N GLY A 206 -18.07 -27.20 25.12
CA GLY A 206 -16.79 -27.54 24.49
C GLY A 206 -16.83 -28.75 23.56
N LEU A 207 -18.02 -29.26 23.21
CA LEU A 207 -18.18 -30.43 22.34
C LEU A 207 -18.22 -30.00 20.87
N THR A 208 -17.08 -30.12 20.20
CA THR A 208 -16.90 -29.71 18.79
C THR A 208 -17.66 -30.59 17.80
N THR A 209 -17.70 -31.91 18.01
CA THR A 209 -18.40 -32.85 17.10
C THR A 209 -19.90 -32.56 16.96
N PRO A 210 -20.70 -32.50 18.04
CA PRO A 210 -22.12 -32.16 17.92
C PRO A 210 -22.30 -30.73 17.41
N ARG A 211 -21.56 -29.74 17.93
CA ARG A 211 -21.61 -28.35 17.44
C ARG A 211 -21.44 -28.31 15.92
N ASP A 212 -20.36 -28.88 15.40
CA ASP A 212 -20.02 -28.85 13.98
C ASP A 212 -21.07 -29.60 13.16
N ALA A 213 -21.62 -30.71 13.65
CA ALA A 213 -22.68 -31.45 12.95
C ALA A 213 -23.98 -30.62 12.78
N PHE A 214 -24.41 -29.91 13.83
CA PHE A 214 -25.58 -29.01 13.75
C PHE A 214 -25.31 -27.80 12.84
N ILE A 215 -24.11 -27.22 12.90
CA ILE A 215 -23.70 -26.14 11.98
C ILE A 215 -23.64 -26.65 10.54
N THR A 216 -23.08 -27.84 10.30
CA THR A 216 -23.05 -28.48 8.98
C THR A 216 -24.48 -28.69 8.47
N ALA A 217 -25.42 -29.12 9.29
CA ALA A 217 -26.83 -29.27 8.90
C ALA A 217 -27.46 -27.94 8.45
N LEU A 218 -27.24 -26.85 9.22
CA LEU A 218 -27.68 -25.51 8.84
C LEU A 218 -27.04 -25.04 7.52
N CYS A 219 -25.73 -25.26 7.38
CA CYS A 219 -24.95 -24.95 6.18
C CYS A 219 -25.47 -25.70 4.94
N LYS A 220 -25.75 -27.00 5.08
CA LYS A 220 -26.30 -27.85 4.02
C LYS A 220 -27.71 -27.41 3.63
N ALA A 221 -28.56 -27.05 4.58
CA ALA A 221 -29.93 -26.61 4.30
C ALA A 221 -29.98 -25.21 3.64
N SER A 222 -28.93 -24.40 3.79
CA SER A 222 -28.85 -23.08 3.17
C SER A 222 -28.50 -23.13 1.68
N LEU A 223 -28.00 -24.26 1.18
CA LEU A 223 -27.65 -24.44 -0.23
C LEU A 223 -28.54 -25.50 -0.88
N PRO A 224 -28.74 -25.47 -2.21
CA PRO A 224 -29.48 -26.53 -2.88
C PRO A 224 -28.77 -27.89 -2.77
N PRO A 225 -29.48 -29.03 -2.66
CA PRO A 225 -28.88 -30.34 -2.34
C PRO A 225 -27.75 -30.77 -3.29
N HIS A 226 -27.95 -30.66 -4.61
CA HIS A 226 -26.95 -31.05 -5.61
C HIS A 226 -25.70 -30.15 -5.58
N TYR A 227 -25.86 -28.88 -5.26
CA TYR A 227 -24.76 -27.94 -5.14
C TYR A 227 -23.95 -28.18 -3.86
N THR A 228 -24.66 -28.42 -2.75
CA THR A 228 -24.10 -28.67 -1.42
C THR A 228 -23.11 -29.84 -1.40
N LEU A 229 -23.43 -30.95 -2.08
CA LEU A 229 -22.55 -32.12 -2.17
C LEU A 229 -21.21 -31.79 -2.84
N THR A 230 -21.17 -30.81 -3.73
CA THR A 230 -19.92 -30.41 -4.39
C THR A 230 -19.08 -29.47 -3.52
N VAL A 231 -19.75 -28.63 -2.72
CA VAL A 231 -19.11 -27.55 -1.96
C VAL A 231 -18.62 -28.01 -0.58
N LEU A 232 -19.44 -28.75 0.18
CA LEU A 232 -19.16 -29.03 1.59
C LEU A 232 -18.61 -30.44 1.87
N ASN A 233 -18.74 -31.39 0.93
CA ASN A 233 -18.26 -32.77 1.14
C ASN A 233 -16.83 -33.02 0.62
N ALA A 234 -16.18 -32.04 -0.01
CA ALA A 234 -14.80 -32.19 -0.51
C ALA A 234 -13.72 -32.12 0.59
N SER A 235 -14.08 -31.73 1.82
CA SER A 235 -13.12 -31.28 2.86
C SER A 235 -13.03 -32.17 4.11
N SER A 236 -13.58 -33.38 4.13
CA SER A 236 -13.48 -34.26 5.31
C SER A 236 -13.27 -35.74 4.97
N PRO A 237 -12.07 -36.31 5.19
CA PRO A 237 -11.88 -37.75 5.24
C PRO A 237 -12.14 -38.25 6.66
N GLY A 238 -13.27 -38.92 6.85
CA GLY A 238 -13.52 -39.71 8.06
C GLY A 238 -14.73 -39.25 8.86
N THR A 239 -15.74 -40.12 8.84
CA THR A 239 -16.89 -40.23 9.76
C THR A 239 -18.20 -39.67 9.21
N LEU A 240 -18.87 -40.47 8.38
CA LEU A 240 -20.32 -40.62 8.46
C LEU A 240 -20.72 -42.04 8.06
N LEU A 241 -21.60 -42.60 8.89
CA LEU A 241 -22.24 -43.90 8.72
C LEU A 241 -22.97 -43.95 7.37
N SER A 242 -22.76 -45.05 6.67
CA SER A 242 -23.53 -45.49 5.50
C SER A 242 -25.02 -45.54 5.86
N LEU A 243 -25.78 -44.52 5.46
CA LEU A 243 -27.21 -44.65 5.26
C LEU A 243 -27.55 -44.06 3.88
N ASP A 244 -27.76 -45.00 2.95
CA ASP A 244 -28.39 -44.92 1.64
C ASP A 244 -27.82 -43.99 0.56
N LYS A 245 -27.42 -44.65 -0.55
CA LYS A 245 -27.23 -44.05 -1.86
C LYS A 245 -28.54 -43.34 -2.30
N PRO A 246 -28.54 -42.06 -2.65
CA PRO A 246 -29.62 -41.52 -3.45
C PRO A 246 -29.43 -41.99 -4.90
N ILE A 247 -30.23 -42.96 -5.32
CA ILE A 247 -30.47 -43.20 -6.75
C ILE A 247 -31.39 -42.06 -7.19
N THR A 248 -30.84 -41.09 -7.92
CA THR A 248 -31.63 -40.17 -8.73
C THR A 248 -30.93 -40.06 -10.06
N GLU A 249 -31.16 -41.07 -10.90
CA GLU A 249 -30.81 -41.03 -12.31
C GLU A 249 -31.56 -39.87 -13.00
N SER A 250 -30.78 -39.08 -13.73
CA SER A 250 -31.16 -38.49 -15.03
C SER A 250 -32.38 -37.55 -15.07
N TYR A 251 -32.21 -36.28 -14.68
CA TYR A 251 -33.09 -35.19 -15.14
C TYR A 251 -32.31 -33.93 -15.50
N SER A 252 -31.52 -34.02 -16.58
CA SER A 252 -31.02 -32.86 -17.30
C SER A 252 -30.92 -33.17 -18.78
N GLN A 253 -32.08 -33.38 -19.43
CA GLN A 253 -32.31 -33.25 -20.87
C GLN A 253 -33.73 -33.75 -21.20
N HIS A 254 -34.67 -32.82 -21.42
CA HIS A 254 -35.81 -32.91 -22.36
C HIS A 254 -36.87 -31.87 -21.95
N MET A 255 -36.71 -30.64 -22.42
CA MET A 255 -37.90 -29.84 -22.74
C MET A 255 -38.36 -30.24 -24.15
N VAL A 256 -39.65 -30.56 -24.25
CA VAL A 256 -40.57 -30.57 -25.41
C VAL A 256 -41.38 -31.87 -25.48
N ASN A 257 -42.71 -31.66 -25.39
CA ASN A 257 -43.85 -32.49 -25.82
C ASN A 257 -44.42 -33.62 -24.96
N THR A 258 -45.67 -33.34 -24.51
CA THR A 258 -46.88 -34.18 -24.56
C THR A 258 -47.16 -35.18 -23.44
N GLY A 259 -48.34 -35.02 -22.81
CA GLY A 259 -49.17 -36.13 -22.33
C GLY A 259 -49.40 -36.17 -20.82
N GLY A 260 -50.66 -36.00 -20.40
CA GLY A 260 -51.12 -35.82 -19.02
C GLY A 260 -50.61 -36.81 -17.97
N ASN A 261 -50.21 -36.26 -16.82
CA ASN A 261 -50.29 -36.87 -15.50
C ASN A 261 -50.42 -35.77 -14.44
N ALA A 262 -51.59 -35.66 -13.80
CA ALA A 262 -51.94 -34.57 -12.88
C ALA A 262 -51.10 -34.55 -11.57
N ASN A 263 -50.42 -35.65 -11.22
CA ASN A 263 -49.61 -35.73 -10.01
C ASN A 263 -48.24 -35.02 -10.13
N ALA A 264 -47.71 -34.86 -11.35
CA ALA A 264 -46.43 -34.15 -11.56
C ALA A 264 -46.59 -32.62 -11.53
N ASN A 265 -47.81 -32.10 -11.76
CA ASN A 265 -48.05 -30.66 -11.73
C ASN A 265 -47.99 -30.07 -10.31
N ILE A 266 -48.35 -30.83 -9.27
CA ILE A 266 -48.41 -30.32 -7.88
C ILE A 266 -47.01 -30.11 -7.28
N GLU A 267 -46.07 -31.06 -7.47
CA GLU A 267 -44.66 -30.86 -7.07
C GLU A 267 -44.01 -29.70 -7.82
N THR A 268 -44.43 -29.48 -9.07
CA THR A 268 -43.89 -28.42 -9.93
C THR A 268 -44.47 -27.05 -9.57
N GLU A 269 -45.77 -26.94 -9.22
CA GLU A 269 -46.41 -25.70 -8.77
C GLU A 269 -45.96 -25.26 -7.37
N PHE A 270 -45.79 -26.18 -6.42
CA PHE A 270 -45.24 -25.86 -5.08
C PHE A 270 -43.79 -25.38 -5.17
N ARG A 271 -42.97 -25.97 -6.06
CA ARG A 271 -41.57 -25.57 -6.28
C ARG A 271 -41.44 -24.27 -7.05
N GLN A 272 -42.32 -23.98 -8.02
CA GLN A 272 -42.26 -22.74 -8.82
C GLN A 272 -42.55 -21.48 -7.99
N HIS A 273 -43.39 -21.56 -6.95
CA HIS A 273 -43.70 -20.43 -6.06
C HIS A 273 -42.65 -20.16 -4.97
N LEU A 274 -41.62 -21.02 -4.85
CA LEU A 274 -40.58 -20.93 -3.81
C LEU A 274 -39.24 -20.40 -4.34
N ILE A 275 -39.08 -20.20 -5.65
CA ILE A 275 -37.83 -19.74 -6.27
C ILE A 275 -37.62 -18.26 -5.98
N VAL A 276 -36.58 -17.92 -5.22
CA VAL A 276 -36.27 -16.55 -4.80
C VAL A 276 -35.11 -15.96 -5.59
N ALA A 277 -34.10 -16.76 -5.95
CA ALA A 277 -32.97 -16.27 -6.73
C ALA A 277 -32.38 -17.37 -7.63
N VAL A 278 -31.81 -16.96 -8.76
CA VAL A 278 -31.04 -17.84 -9.65
C VAL A 278 -29.68 -17.18 -9.90
N GLY A 279 -28.61 -17.94 -9.69
CA GLY A 279 -27.23 -17.49 -9.85
C GLY A 279 -26.32 -18.56 -10.42
N SER A 280 -25.10 -18.17 -10.77
CA SER A 280 -24.08 -19.12 -11.20
C SER A 280 -23.40 -19.79 -10.01
N PRO A 281 -22.93 -21.03 -10.16
CA PRO A 281 -22.11 -21.69 -9.14
C PRO A 281 -20.76 -20.97 -9.00
N LEU A 282 -20.25 -20.88 -7.77
CA LEU A 282 -18.93 -20.31 -7.50
C LEU A 282 -17.85 -21.33 -7.91
N PRO A 283 -16.83 -20.92 -8.69
CA PRO A 283 -15.70 -21.79 -8.99
C PRO A 283 -14.93 -22.13 -7.71
N THR A 284 -14.64 -23.42 -7.51
CA THR A 284 -13.86 -23.93 -6.37
C THR A 284 -12.61 -24.66 -6.86
N PRO A 285 -11.52 -24.70 -6.07
CA PRO A 285 -10.26 -25.35 -6.48
C PRO A 285 -10.42 -26.87 -6.66
N SER A 286 -11.38 -27.49 -5.97
CA SER A 286 -11.71 -28.92 -6.06
C SER A 286 -12.41 -29.33 -7.36
N GLN A 287 -12.87 -28.38 -8.18
CA GLN A 287 -13.59 -28.65 -9.43
C GLN A 287 -12.66 -28.64 -10.66
N PRO A 288 -12.68 -29.67 -11.53
CA PRO A 288 -11.88 -29.72 -12.76
C PRO A 288 -12.11 -28.53 -13.70
N ALA A 289 -11.06 -28.11 -14.42
CA ALA A 289 -11.13 -27.11 -15.49
C ALA A 289 -12.14 -27.54 -16.58
N GLY A 290 -13.36 -26.97 -16.57
CA GLY A 290 -14.38 -27.18 -17.62
C GLY A 290 -15.70 -27.82 -17.17
N SER A 291 -15.89 -28.18 -15.90
CA SER A 291 -17.18 -28.66 -15.39
C SER A 291 -18.21 -27.53 -15.33
N GLN A 292 -19.10 -27.45 -16.33
CA GLN A 292 -20.24 -26.52 -16.36
C GLN A 292 -21.32 -27.07 -15.42
N GLN A 293 -21.38 -26.57 -14.18
CA GLN A 293 -22.55 -26.75 -13.33
C GLN A 293 -23.65 -25.79 -13.80
N GLY A 294 -24.88 -26.31 -13.96
CA GLY A 294 -26.04 -25.51 -14.36
C GLY A 294 -26.38 -24.41 -13.33
N PRO A 295 -27.30 -23.48 -13.67
CA PRO A 295 -27.67 -22.39 -12.79
C PRO A 295 -28.23 -22.92 -11.45
N VAL A 296 -27.77 -22.31 -10.35
CA VAL A 296 -28.16 -22.66 -8.99
C VAL A 296 -29.39 -21.83 -8.60
N VAL A 297 -30.46 -22.50 -8.18
CA VAL A 297 -31.73 -21.88 -7.81
C VAL A 297 -31.90 -21.92 -6.29
N LEU A 298 -32.04 -20.76 -5.66
CA LEU A 298 -32.31 -20.61 -4.23
C LEU A 298 -33.80 -20.51 -3.96
N THR A 299 -34.23 -21.20 -2.91
CA THR A 299 -35.61 -21.14 -2.41
C THR A 299 -35.77 -20.16 -1.23
N ALA A 300 -37.01 -19.76 -0.92
CA ALA A 300 -37.31 -18.96 0.28
C ALA A 300 -36.80 -19.64 1.57
N LYS A 301 -36.90 -20.96 1.62
CA LYS A 301 -36.39 -21.80 2.70
C LYS A 301 -34.87 -21.74 2.85
N ASN A 302 -34.13 -21.76 1.73
CA ASN A 302 -32.66 -21.59 1.76
C ASN A 302 -32.27 -20.23 2.36
N LEU A 303 -33.06 -19.19 2.08
CA LEU A 303 -32.82 -17.85 2.59
C LEU A 303 -33.13 -17.71 4.08
N GLN A 304 -34.17 -18.40 4.57
CA GLN A 304 -34.45 -18.52 6.01
C GLN A 304 -33.30 -19.26 6.72
N CYS A 305 -32.77 -20.32 6.12
CA CYS A 305 -31.59 -21.03 6.65
C CYS A 305 -30.34 -20.13 6.65
N MET A 306 -30.14 -19.30 5.61
CA MET A 306 -29.07 -18.29 5.58
C MET A 306 -29.18 -17.30 6.75
N ARG A 307 -30.39 -16.79 7.03
CA ARG A 307 -30.64 -15.92 8.20
C ARG A 307 -30.31 -16.63 9.51
N ALA A 308 -30.65 -17.92 9.62
CA ALA A 308 -30.30 -18.73 10.78
C ALA A 308 -28.77 -18.85 10.97
N ILE A 309 -28.01 -19.03 9.89
CA ILE A 309 -26.54 -19.05 9.94
C ILE A 309 -25.98 -17.69 10.37
N LEU A 310 -26.49 -16.59 9.81
CA LEU A 310 -26.08 -15.24 10.20
C LEU A 310 -26.37 -14.97 11.68
N SER A 311 -27.54 -15.38 12.17
CA SER A 311 -27.92 -15.32 13.59
C SER A 311 -26.93 -16.11 14.48
N VAL A 312 -26.50 -17.29 14.03
CA VAL A 312 -25.49 -18.07 14.77
C VAL A 312 -24.14 -17.37 14.80
N ALA A 313 -23.67 -16.86 13.66
CA ALA A 313 -22.42 -16.12 13.58
C ALA A 313 -22.42 -14.88 14.50
N HIS A 314 -23.57 -14.21 14.62
CA HIS A 314 -23.78 -13.03 15.48
C HIS A 314 -23.83 -13.38 16.96
N CYS A 315 -24.78 -14.25 17.35
CA CYS A 315 -25.10 -14.49 18.75
C CYS A 315 -24.14 -15.50 19.42
N HIS A 316 -23.50 -16.36 18.62
CA HIS A 316 -22.72 -17.50 19.11
C HIS A 316 -21.33 -17.58 18.47
N GLY A 317 -20.84 -16.50 17.88
CA GLY A 317 -19.54 -16.45 17.20
C GLY A 317 -18.35 -16.82 18.09
N ALA A 318 -18.44 -16.53 19.40
CA ALA A 318 -17.41 -16.88 20.39
C ALA A 318 -17.16 -18.40 20.50
N VAL A 319 -18.15 -19.20 20.12
CA VAL A 319 -18.20 -20.64 20.42
C VAL A 319 -18.01 -21.49 19.15
N LEU A 320 -17.94 -20.86 17.98
CA LEU A 320 -17.84 -21.53 16.68
C LEU A 320 -16.49 -22.20 16.44
N GLY A 321 -15.38 -21.62 16.89
CA GLY A 321 -14.03 -22.15 16.67
C GLY A 321 -13.79 -22.53 15.19
N SER A 322 -13.38 -23.77 14.92
CA SER A 322 -13.18 -24.32 13.56
C SER A 322 -14.41 -24.25 12.65
N ALA A 323 -15.62 -24.18 13.19
CA ALA A 323 -16.85 -24.11 12.40
C ALA A 323 -16.99 -22.80 11.61
N TRP A 324 -16.23 -21.75 11.97
CA TRP A 324 -16.18 -20.49 11.23
C TRP A 324 -15.90 -20.69 9.74
N HIS A 325 -15.01 -21.61 9.39
CA HIS A 325 -14.67 -21.87 7.99
C HIS A 325 -15.89 -22.40 7.19
N MET A 326 -16.66 -23.35 7.74
CA MET A 326 -17.88 -23.85 7.06
C MET A 326 -18.95 -22.77 6.92
N VAL A 327 -19.16 -21.97 7.97
CA VAL A 327 -20.10 -20.85 7.98
C VAL A 327 -19.73 -19.80 6.93
N LEU A 328 -18.46 -19.39 6.89
CA LEU A 328 -17.99 -18.40 5.92
C LEU A 328 -18.00 -18.92 4.48
N THR A 329 -17.67 -20.20 4.29
CA THR A 329 -17.77 -20.85 2.98
C THR A 329 -19.20 -20.83 2.47
N THR A 330 -20.17 -21.24 3.27
CA THR A 330 -21.58 -21.18 2.86
C THR A 330 -22.06 -19.76 2.57
N LEU A 331 -21.69 -18.78 3.40
CA LEU A 331 -21.99 -17.37 3.16
C LEU A 331 -21.34 -16.82 1.88
N GLN A 332 -20.11 -17.21 1.57
CA GLN A 332 -19.44 -16.84 0.33
C GLN A 332 -20.20 -17.36 -0.90
N HIS A 333 -20.59 -18.63 -0.88
CA HIS A 333 -21.34 -19.24 -1.99
C HIS A 333 -22.71 -18.58 -2.15
N LEU A 334 -23.41 -18.28 -1.05
CA LEU A 334 -24.69 -17.57 -1.07
C LEU A 334 -24.56 -16.14 -1.60
N ALA A 335 -23.56 -15.40 -1.13
CA ALA A 335 -23.27 -14.05 -1.60
C ALA A 335 -22.98 -14.03 -3.11
N TRP A 336 -22.26 -15.02 -3.61
CA TRP A 336 -21.98 -15.19 -5.04
C TRP A 336 -23.25 -15.46 -5.85
N ILE A 337 -24.07 -16.43 -5.43
CA ILE A 337 -25.34 -16.78 -6.12
C ILE A 337 -26.29 -15.58 -6.15
N LEU A 338 -26.32 -14.79 -5.07
CA LEU A 338 -27.11 -13.56 -4.98
C LEU A 338 -26.53 -12.38 -5.77
N GLY A 339 -25.33 -12.51 -6.36
CA GLY A 339 -24.68 -11.47 -7.16
C GLY A 339 -24.17 -10.28 -6.33
N LEU A 340 -23.82 -10.53 -5.07
CA LEU A 340 -23.27 -9.52 -4.17
C LEU A 340 -21.80 -9.30 -4.47
N LYS A 341 -21.42 -8.04 -4.71
CA LYS A 341 -20.04 -7.63 -4.95
C LYS A 341 -19.55 -6.77 -3.80
N PRO A 342 -18.28 -6.91 -3.41
CA PRO A 342 -17.73 -6.06 -2.37
C PRO A 342 -17.58 -4.62 -2.86
N SER A 343 -17.73 -3.67 -1.95
CA SER A 343 -17.61 -2.22 -2.14
C SER A 343 -16.46 -1.66 -1.30
N SER A 344 -16.01 -0.44 -1.59
CA SER A 344 -14.94 0.22 -0.82
C SER A 344 -15.36 0.29 0.66
N GLY A 345 -14.51 -0.24 1.55
CA GLY A 345 -14.80 -0.45 2.97
C GLY A 345 -15.27 -1.86 3.38
N GLY A 346 -15.31 -2.83 2.45
CA GLY A 346 -15.55 -4.25 2.76
C GLY A 346 -17.03 -4.68 2.80
N SER A 347 -17.96 -3.72 2.74
CA SER A 347 -19.40 -4.00 2.68
C SER A 347 -19.80 -4.62 1.33
N LEU A 348 -20.80 -5.52 1.33
CA LEU A 348 -21.31 -6.19 0.14
C LEU A 348 -22.53 -5.44 -0.42
N LYS A 349 -22.51 -5.11 -1.71
CA LYS A 349 -23.61 -4.42 -2.41
C LYS A 349 -24.09 -5.25 -3.61
N SER A 350 -25.38 -5.18 -3.90
CA SER A 350 -25.95 -5.83 -5.10
C SER A 350 -25.46 -5.13 -6.36
N SER A 351 -24.98 -5.90 -7.34
CA SER A 351 -24.51 -5.38 -8.64
C SER A 351 -25.66 -5.14 -9.64
N ARG A 352 -26.90 -5.51 -9.33
CA ARG A 352 -28.06 -5.33 -10.23
C ARG A 352 -28.72 -3.97 -9.96
N PRO A 353 -28.83 -3.07 -10.97
CA PRO A 353 -29.67 -1.89 -10.85
C PRO A 353 -31.12 -2.34 -10.61
N LEU A 354 -31.85 -1.62 -9.75
CA LEU A 354 -33.30 -1.73 -9.66
C LEU A 354 -33.92 -1.24 -10.99
N MET A 355 -33.90 -2.09 -12.02
CA MET A 355 -34.58 -1.80 -13.28
C MET A 355 -36.01 -2.31 -13.17
N GLU A 356 -36.97 -1.40 -13.31
CA GLU A 356 -38.39 -1.68 -13.45
C GLU A 356 -38.61 -2.73 -14.54
N SER A 357 -38.97 -3.95 -14.14
CA SER A 357 -39.38 -5.01 -15.06
C SER A 357 -40.44 -5.85 -14.35
N SER A 358 -41.68 -5.38 -14.44
CA SER A 358 -43.01 -6.03 -14.37
C SER A 358 -43.23 -7.36 -13.61
N SER A 359 -42.37 -7.74 -12.69
CA SER A 359 -42.48 -8.95 -11.85
C SER A 359 -42.11 -8.60 -10.41
N ALA A 360 -42.97 -7.78 -9.81
CA ALA A 360 -42.77 -7.12 -8.51
C ALA A 360 -42.80 -8.06 -7.29
N THR A 361 -42.89 -9.39 -7.46
CA THR A 361 -43.04 -10.34 -6.34
C THR A 361 -41.73 -10.94 -5.83
N LEU A 362 -40.61 -10.82 -6.57
CA LEU A 362 -39.32 -11.46 -6.23
C LEU A 362 -38.31 -10.55 -5.53
N VAL A 363 -38.62 -9.25 -5.38
CA VAL A 363 -37.69 -8.21 -4.90
C VAL A 363 -37.66 -8.02 -3.36
N PRO A 364 -38.76 -8.16 -2.60
CA PRO A 364 -38.74 -7.83 -1.15
C PRO A 364 -37.80 -8.70 -0.31
N SER A 365 -37.67 -10.00 -0.63
CA SER A 365 -36.91 -10.95 0.19
C SER A 365 -35.39 -10.79 0.06
N THR A 366 -34.89 -10.32 -1.08
CA THR A 366 -33.44 -10.06 -1.28
C THR A 366 -32.99 -8.78 -0.58
N ALA A 367 -33.85 -7.75 -0.51
CA ALA A 367 -33.59 -6.52 0.24
C ALA A 367 -33.51 -6.76 1.76
N ALA A 368 -34.36 -7.64 2.30
CA ALA A 368 -34.31 -8.01 3.72
C ALA A 368 -33.01 -8.77 4.09
N VAL A 369 -32.48 -9.60 3.18
CA VAL A 369 -31.20 -10.30 3.39
C VAL A 369 -30.02 -9.34 3.34
N LEU A 370 -30.10 -8.32 2.47
CA LEU A 370 -29.15 -7.21 2.43
C LEU A 370 -29.18 -6.36 3.71
N ALA A 371 -30.34 -6.24 4.37
CA ALA A 371 -30.49 -5.60 5.67
C ALA A 371 -29.92 -6.45 6.83
N ASP A 372 -29.90 -7.78 6.69
CA ASP A 372 -29.34 -8.74 7.65
C ASP A 372 -27.84 -9.04 7.42
N LEU A 373 -27.23 -8.52 6.35
CA LEU A 373 -25.80 -8.72 6.02
C LEU A 373 -24.78 -7.86 6.82
N PRO A 374 -25.11 -6.68 7.40
CA PRO A 374 -24.25 -5.94 8.32
C PRO A 374 -24.02 -6.62 9.68
N VAL A 375 -24.54 -7.84 9.87
CA VAL A 375 -24.52 -8.60 11.12
C VAL A 375 -23.11 -8.96 11.62
N LEU A 376 -22.09 -8.91 10.77
CA LEU A 376 -20.69 -9.01 11.18
C LEU A 376 -20.16 -7.76 11.92
N SER A 377 -20.93 -6.69 12.04
CA SER A 377 -20.59 -5.56 12.93
C SER A 377 -20.48 -5.98 14.41
N SER A 378 -21.15 -7.06 14.82
CA SER A 378 -21.07 -7.65 16.16
C SER A 378 -19.73 -8.34 16.47
N ILE A 379 -18.85 -8.52 15.48
CA ILE A 379 -17.49 -9.08 15.66
C ILE A 379 -16.69 -8.30 16.72
N GLN A 380 -16.98 -7.01 16.92
CA GLN A 380 -16.33 -6.19 17.96
C GLN A 380 -16.45 -6.78 19.39
N TYR A 381 -17.42 -7.65 19.63
CA TYR A 381 -17.67 -8.28 20.94
C TYR A 381 -17.05 -9.68 21.08
N LEU A 382 -16.39 -10.20 20.04
CA LEU A 382 -15.68 -11.48 20.14
C LEU A 382 -14.44 -11.34 21.03
N ASP A 383 -14.08 -12.39 21.74
CA ASP A 383 -12.81 -12.48 22.47
C ASP A 383 -11.62 -12.65 21.51
N ASP A 384 -10.39 -12.65 22.03
CA ASP A 384 -9.19 -12.79 21.21
C ASP A 384 -9.09 -14.15 20.52
N VAL A 385 -9.52 -15.22 21.19
CA VAL A 385 -9.45 -16.60 20.65
C VAL A 385 -10.45 -16.78 19.51
N ALA A 386 -11.71 -16.38 19.68
CA ALA A 386 -12.69 -16.51 18.60
C ALA A 386 -12.39 -15.56 17.44
N LEU A 387 -11.85 -14.35 17.70
CA LEU A 387 -11.40 -13.47 16.63
C LEU A 387 -10.27 -14.12 15.81
N HIS A 388 -9.31 -14.78 16.47
CA HIS A 388 -8.24 -15.49 15.77
C HIS A 388 -8.78 -16.60 14.86
N HIS A 389 -9.70 -17.44 15.36
CA HIS A 389 -10.36 -18.47 14.54
C HIS A 389 -11.13 -17.88 13.35
N LEU A 390 -11.78 -16.73 13.52
CA LEU A 390 -12.45 -16.02 12.43
C LEU A 390 -11.46 -15.55 11.36
N ILE A 391 -10.36 -14.90 11.78
CA ILE A 391 -9.31 -14.40 10.87
C ILE A 391 -8.67 -15.56 10.11
N ASP A 392 -8.36 -16.66 10.78
CA ASP A 392 -7.78 -17.85 10.15
C ASP A 392 -8.74 -18.48 9.14
N ALA A 393 -10.03 -18.58 9.46
CA ALA A 393 -11.04 -19.08 8.56
C ALA A 393 -11.21 -18.21 7.29
N LEU A 394 -11.18 -16.87 7.45
CA LEU A 394 -11.20 -15.92 6.34
C LEU A 394 -9.92 -16.01 5.49
N ARG A 395 -8.77 -16.16 6.13
CA ARG A 395 -7.48 -16.35 5.47
C ARG A 395 -7.50 -17.60 4.60
N GLN A 396 -7.94 -18.73 5.15
CA GLN A 396 -8.06 -19.99 4.43
C GLN A 396 -9.00 -19.87 3.23
N LEU A 397 -10.18 -19.28 3.41
CA LEU A 397 -11.14 -19.06 2.33
C LEU A 397 -10.59 -18.15 1.22
N SER A 398 -9.80 -17.14 1.59
CA SER A 398 -9.12 -16.29 0.63
C SER A 398 -7.97 -17.00 -0.08
N GLN A 399 -7.28 -17.94 0.57
CA GLN A 399 -6.24 -18.77 -0.06
C GLN A 399 -6.83 -19.65 -1.17
N GLU A 400 -7.97 -20.28 -0.89
CA GLU A 400 -8.72 -21.06 -1.88
C GLU A 400 -9.15 -20.20 -3.08
N ALA A 401 -9.57 -18.95 -2.83
CA ALA A 401 -9.89 -18.01 -3.89
C ALA A 401 -8.66 -17.59 -4.72
N LEU A 402 -7.48 -17.47 -4.11
CA LEU A 402 -6.21 -17.22 -4.82
C LEU A 402 -5.84 -18.41 -5.72
N GLU A 403 -5.99 -19.65 -5.26
CA GLU A 403 -5.77 -20.87 -6.07
C GLU A 403 -6.66 -20.92 -7.31
N VAL A 404 -7.94 -20.55 -7.15
CA VAL A 404 -8.88 -20.42 -8.27
C VAL A 404 -8.41 -19.34 -9.26
N ALA A 405 -7.90 -18.21 -8.75
CA ALA A 405 -7.38 -17.12 -9.57
C ALA A 405 -6.14 -17.53 -10.38
N TYR A 406 -5.25 -18.37 -9.84
CA TYR A 406 -4.10 -18.94 -10.57
C TYR A 406 -4.54 -19.79 -11.77
N SER A 407 -5.73 -20.38 -11.70
CA SER A 407 -6.35 -21.13 -12.80
C SER A 407 -7.04 -20.24 -13.85
N ASN A 408 -6.84 -18.92 -13.82
CA ASN A 408 -7.50 -17.91 -14.67
C ASN A 408 -9.04 -17.95 -14.61
N ARG A 409 -9.60 -18.46 -13.51
CA ARG A 409 -11.04 -18.41 -13.21
C ARG A 409 -11.35 -17.18 -12.38
N GLU A 410 -12.58 -16.68 -12.46
CA GLU A 410 -13.01 -15.53 -11.64
C GLU A 410 -13.03 -15.93 -10.15
N PRO A 411 -12.19 -15.33 -9.29
CA PRO A 411 -12.17 -15.66 -7.87
C PRO A 411 -13.23 -14.88 -7.09
N SER A 412 -13.68 -15.45 -5.98
CA SER A 412 -14.47 -14.72 -4.99
C SER A 412 -13.59 -13.71 -4.23
N LEU A 413 -14.08 -12.47 -4.13
CA LEU A 413 -13.46 -11.41 -3.32
C LEU A 413 -14.09 -11.28 -1.91
N PHE A 414 -15.04 -12.18 -1.58
CA PHE A 414 -15.78 -12.14 -0.31
C PHE A 414 -14.85 -12.19 0.91
N ALA A 415 -13.92 -13.13 0.93
CA ALA A 415 -13.03 -13.33 2.06
C ALA A 415 -12.14 -12.12 2.33
N VAL A 416 -11.55 -11.53 1.27
CA VAL A 416 -10.73 -10.31 1.36
C VAL A 416 -11.54 -9.12 1.89
N ALA A 417 -12.78 -8.96 1.40
CA ALA A 417 -13.67 -7.90 1.85
C ALA A 417 -14.08 -8.04 3.33
N LYS A 418 -14.38 -9.28 3.77
CA LYS A 418 -14.72 -9.56 5.17
C LYS A 418 -13.52 -9.50 6.11
N LEU A 419 -12.32 -9.81 5.61
CA LEU A 419 -11.09 -9.61 6.37
C LEU A 419 -10.82 -8.12 6.62
N LEU A 420 -11.06 -7.26 5.62
CA LEU A 420 -11.00 -5.81 5.76
C LEU A 420 -12.02 -5.30 6.80
N GLU A 421 -13.29 -5.70 6.66
CA GLU A 421 -14.35 -5.29 7.60
C GLU A 421 -14.03 -5.72 9.03
N THR A 422 -13.54 -6.96 9.21
CA THR A 422 -13.09 -7.49 10.51
C THR A 422 -11.97 -6.63 11.10
N GLY A 423 -11.00 -6.20 10.30
CA GLY A 423 -9.93 -5.31 10.74
C GLY A 423 -10.42 -3.91 11.12
N LEU A 424 -11.36 -3.33 10.36
CA LEU A 424 -11.91 -2.00 10.62
C LEU A 424 -12.75 -1.93 11.90
N VAL A 425 -13.52 -2.98 12.20
CA VAL A 425 -14.39 -3.04 13.38
C VAL A 425 -13.59 -3.26 14.67
N ASN A 426 -12.40 -3.87 14.59
CA ASN A 426 -11.58 -4.26 15.76
C ASN A 426 -10.32 -3.40 15.93
N LEU A 427 -10.32 -2.15 15.46
CA LEU A 427 -9.17 -1.24 15.59
C LEU A 427 -8.77 -0.96 17.05
N ASN A 428 -9.67 -1.18 18.01
CA ASN A 428 -9.37 -1.12 19.44
C ASN A 428 -8.32 -2.17 19.90
N ARG A 429 -8.18 -3.30 19.18
CA ARG A 429 -7.22 -4.38 19.49
C ARG A 429 -6.22 -4.60 18.36
N VAL A 430 -5.85 -3.51 17.69
CA VAL A 430 -5.02 -3.53 16.48
C VAL A 430 -3.74 -4.37 16.65
N GLU A 431 -3.06 -4.31 17.80
CA GLU A 431 -1.79 -5.04 17.99
C GLU A 431 -1.89 -6.57 17.85
N VAL A 432 -3.06 -7.14 18.14
CA VAL A 432 -3.29 -8.60 18.07
C VAL A 432 -3.59 -9.03 16.64
N LEU A 433 -4.49 -8.31 15.95
CA LEU A 433 -5.01 -8.71 14.65
C LEU A 433 -4.19 -8.20 13.46
N TRP A 434 -3.40 -7.14 13.63
CA TRP A 434 -2.80 -6.40 12.52
C TRP A 434 -1.92 -7.27 11.63
N ARG A 435 -0.99 -8.03 12.24
CA ARG A 435 -0.03 -8.86 11.48
C ARG A 435 -0.72 -9.99 10.70
N PRO A 436 -1.58 -10.83 11.29
CA PRO A 436 -2.32 -11.83 10.53
C PRO A 436 -3.11 -11.26 9.35
N VAL A 437 -3.81 -10.14 9.56
CA VAL A 437 -4.62 -9.49 8.52
C VAL A 437 -3.75 -8.89 7.42
N THR A 438 -2.79 -8.04 7.77
CA THR A 438 -1.98 -7.30 6.79
C THR A 438 -1.04 -8.21 6.00
N ASN A 439 -0.43 -9.22 6.62
CA ASN A 439 0.42 -10.19 5.92
C ASN A 439 -0.37 -10.95 4.83
N HIS A 440 -1.60 -11.35 5.13
CA HIS A 440 -2.44 -12.03 4.15
C HIS A 440 -2.89 -11.09 3.03
N LEU A 441 -3.28 -9.86 3.35
CA LEU A 441 -3.61 -8.87 2.32
C LEU A 441 -2.40 -8.52 1.44
N LEU A 442 -1.18 -8.54 1.99
CA LEU A 442 0.05 -8.35 1.22
C LEU A 442 0.26 -9.51 0.23
N GLU A 443 0.01 -10.75 0.64
CA GLU A 443 0.02 -11.92 -0.26
C GLU A 443 -0.98 -11.74 -1.41
N VAL A 444 -2.21 -11.31 -1.11
CA VAL A 444 -3.24 -11.00 -2.13
C VAL A 444 -2.78 -9.90 -3.09
N SER A 445 -2.11 -8.86 -2.57
CA SER A 445 -1.59 -7.74 -3.36
C SER A 445 -0.46 -8.13 -4.32
N GLY A 446 0.24 -9.23 -4.05
CA GLY A 446 1.31 -9.80 -4.88
C GLY A 446 0.85 -10.78 -5.95
N HIS A 447 -0.46 -11.05 -6.08
CA HIS A 447 -0.98 -12.08 -6.99
C HIS A 447 -0.87 -11.67 -8.49
N PRO A 448 -0.66 -12.59 -9.46
CA PRO A 448 -0.57 -12.25 -10.88
C PRO A 448 -1.86 -11.69 -11.52
N LEU A 449 -3.03 -11.95 -10.95
CA LEU A 449 -4.32 -11.40 -11.41
C LEU A 449 -4.54 -9.96 -10.93
N ASN A 450 -4.68 -9.00 -11.86
CA ASN A 450 -4.88 -7.58 -11.57
C ASN A 450 -6.00 -7.31 -10.56
N ARG A 451 -7.17 -7.96 -10.73
CA ARG A 451 -8.34 -7.76 -9.87
C ARG A 451 -8.09 -8.15 -8.40
N MET A 452 -7.30 -9.20 -8.14
CA MET A 452 -6.92 -9.57 -6.78
C MET A 452 -5.95 -8.55 -6.19
N ARG A 453 -4.94 -8.12 -6.97
CA ARG A 453 -3.99 -7.08 -6.52
C ARG A 453 -4.71 -5.81 -6.13
N GLU A 454 -5.59 -5.34 -7.02
CA GLU A 454 -6.38 -4.14 -6.83
C GLU A 454 -7.19 -4.14 -5.53
N TRP A 455 -7.75 -5.29 -5.14
CA TRP A 455 -8.51 -5.44 -3.91
C TRP A 455 -7.61 -5.58 -2.68
N GLY A 456 -6.47 -6.28 -2.79
CA GLY A 456 -5.47 -6.34 -1.71
C GLY A 456 -4.94 -4.95 -1.36
N ILE A 457 -4.61 -4.13 -2.37
CA ILE A 457 -4.15 -2.75 -2.17
C ILE A 457 -5.24 -1.90 -1.52
N GLU A 458 -6.47 -1.93 -2.05
CA GLU A 458 -7.60 -1.17 -1.51
C GLU A 458 -7.85 -1.54 -0.05
N ALA A 459 -7.80 -2.83 0.29
CA ALA A 459 -7.99 -3.30 1.66
C ALA A 459 -6.88 -2.82 2.62
N ILE A 460 -5.60 -3.01 2.27
CA ILE A 460 -4.49 -2.51 3.11
C ILE A 460 -4.60 -1.00 3.29
N THR A 461 -4.87 -0.30 2.19
CA THR A 461 -4.97 1.15 2.13
C THR A 461 -6.05 1.70 3.06
N THR A 462 -7.26 1.17 2.94
CA THR A 462 -8.39 1.58 3.74
C THR A 462 -8.18 1.24 5.21
N LEU A 463 -7.62 0.06 5.50
CA LEU A 463 -7.32 -0.38 6.86
C LEU A 463 -6.28 0.53 7.54
N VAL A 464 -5.16 0.83 6.88
CA VAL A 464 -4.12 1.73 7.43
C VAL A 464 -4.66 3.14 7.63
N ARG A 465 -5.43 3.66 6.67
CA ARG A 465 -6.05 4.98 6.78
C ARG A 465 -6.95 5.09 8.01
N SER A 466 -7.87 4.13 8.17
CA SER A 466 -8.77 4.11 9.32
C SER A 466 -8.03 3.88 10.63
N ALA A 467 -6.99 3.04 10.65
CA ALA A 467 -6.18 2.80 11.84
C ALA A 467 -5.40 4.05 12.30
N ILE A 468 -4.88 4.87 11.38
CA ILE A 468 -4.18 6.13 11.73
C ILE A 468 -5.17 7.19 12.25
N GLN A 469 -6.39 7.22 11.72
CA GLN A 469 -7.43 8.17 12.15
C GLN A 469 -8.16 7.73 13.43
N TYR A 470 -7.96 6.49 13.87
CA TYR A 470 -8.60 5.95 15.07
C TYR A 470 -8.04 6.59 16.35
N GLN A 471 -8.91 6.81 17.32
CA GLN A 471 -8.54 7.33 18.64
C GLN A 471 -7.98 6.19 19.51
N HIS A 472 -6.66 6.04 19.50
CA HIS A 472 -5.96 5.05 20.32
C HIS A 472 -5.88 5.46 21.79
N SER A 473 -5.76 4.48 22.69
CA SER A 473 -5.64 4.67 24.13
C SER A 473 -4.40 5.50 24.51
N THR A 474 -3.29 5.31 23.81
CA THR A 474 -2.11 6.18 23.82
C THR A 474 -2.07 6.98 22.52
N SER A 475 -1.83 8.29 22.62
CA SER A 475 -1.71 9.16 21.45
C SER A 475 -0.70 8.60 20.46
N LEU A 476 -1.07 8.54 19.17
CA LEU A 476 -0.19 8.02 18.13
C LEU A 476 1.16 8.74 18.11
N LYS A 477 1.19 10.05 18.41
CA LYS A 477 2.41 10.87 18.46
C LYS A 477 3.52 10.33 19.36
N GLU A 478 3.13 9.64 20.43
CA GLU A 478 4.05 9.15 21.47
C GLU A 478 4.41 7.68 21.28
N ASN A 479 3.61 6.92 20.53
CA ASN A 479 3.81 5.48 20.34
C ASN A 479 4.52 5.15 19.01
N GLN A 480 5.86 5.21 19.04
CA GLN A 480 6.71 4.87 17.89
C GLN A 480 6.45 3.45 17.34
N ARG A 481 6.25 2.47 18.22
CA ARG A 481 6.03 1.06 17.83
C ARG A 481 4.74 0.93 17.03
N LEU A 482 3.67 1.54 17.50
CA LEU A 482 2.37 1.50 16.83
C LEU A 482 2.43 2.22 15.48
N GLN A 483 3.02 3.42 15.39
CA GLN A 483 3.20 4.10 14.09
C GLN A 483 3.94 3.22 13.08
N THR A 484 5.05 2.60 13.51
CA THR A 484 5.85 1.71 12.66
C THR A 484 5.04 0.49 12.23
N LEU A 485 4.30 -0.13 13.16
CA LEU A 485 3.45 -1.29 12.88
C LEU A 485 2.37 -0.97 11.85
N LEU A 486 1.69 0.18 11.99
CA LEU A 486 0.60 0.59 11.09
C LEU A 486 1.10 0.92 9.68
N ILE A 487 2.29 1.52 9.57
CA ILE A 487 2.82 1.99 8.27
C ILE A 487 3.65 0.90 7.56
N SER A 488 4.22 -0.08 8.27
CA SER A 488 5.04 -1.16 7.67
C SER A 488 4.39 -1.84 6.45
N PRO A 489 3.10 -2.21 6.46
CA PRO A 489 2.46 -2.84 5.31
C PRO A 489 2.50 -1.95 4.05
N LEU A 490 2.39 -0.63 4.20
CA LEU A 490 2.49 0.30 3.08
C LEU A 490 3.93 0.33 2.53
N ASN A 491 4.92 0.26 3.40
CA ASN A 491 6.33 0.20 2.96
C ASN A 491 6.60 -1.11 2.21
N GLU A 492 6.08 -2.24 2.67
CA GLU A 492 6.22 -3.53 2.00
C GLU A 492 5.53 -3.53 0.62
N LEU A 493 4.34 -2.95 0.50
CA LEU A 493 3.67 -2.75 -0.80
C LEU A 493 4.53 -1.96 -1.80
N SER A 494 5.33 -1.00 -1.33
CA SER A 494 6.18 -0.18 -2.21
C SER A 494 7.31 -0.99 -2.85
N SER A 495 7.71 -2.10 -2.21
CA SER A 495 8.74 -3.00 -2.72
C SER A 495 8.25 -3.98 -3.78
N THR A 496 6.92 -4.10 -3.97
CA THR A 496 6.33 -5.04 -4.93
C THR A 496 6.66 -4.65 -6.38
N SER A 497 6.97 -5.65 -7.23
CA SER A 497 7.44 -5.45 -8.61
C SER A 497 6.36 -4.93 -9.58
N PHE A 498 5.08 -5.09 -9.25
CA PHE A 498 3.96 -4.71 -10.09
C PHE A 498 3.73 -3.19 -10.14
N ALA A 499 3.67 -2.62 -11.35
CA ALA A 499 3.56 -1.18 -11.56
C ALA A 499 2.16 -0.62 -11.22
N ASP A 500 1.11 -1.39 -11.46
CA ASP A 500 -0.28 -1.06 -11.11
C ASP A 500 -0.48 -0.99 -9.59
N VAL A 501 0.22 -1.87 -8.84
CA VAL A 501 0.24 -1.82 -7.36
C VAL A 501 0.76 -0.48 -6.88
N ARG A 502 1.90 -0.05 -7.40
CA ARG A 502 2.53 1.21 -7.01
C ARG A 502 1.69 2.41 -7.45
N GLN A 503 1.09 2.37 -8.64
CA GLN A 503 0.22 3.43 -9.14
C GLN A 503 -1.03 3.61 -8.26
N LYS A 504 -1.74 2.53 -7.93
CA LYS A 504 -2.96 2.58 -7.11
C LYS A 504 -2.65 2.94 -5.65
N GLN A 505 -1.55 2.41 -5.10
CA GLN A 505 -1.05 2.77 -3.77
C GLN A 505 -0.70 4.26 -3.65
N GLN A 506 -0.01 4.83 -4.64
CA GLN A 506 0.52 6.20 -4.58
C GLN A 506 -0.55 7.27 -4.79
N VAL A 507 -1.58 6.99 -5.59
CA VAL A 507 -2.63 7.97 -5.92
C VAL A 507 -3.72 8.03 -4.84
N ASP A 508 -4.16 6.88 -4.29
CA ASP A 508 -5.37 6.85 -3.44
C ASP A 508 -5.08 6.71 -1.92
N CYS A 509 -3.94 6.12 -1.53
CA CYS A 509 -3.68 5.76 -0.14
C CYS A 509 -2.73 6.67 0.61
N VAL A 510 -1.49 6.80 0.13
CA VAL A 510 -0.38 7.06 1.05
C VAL A 510 -0.09 8.54 1.27
N LEU A 511 -0.40 9.44 0.33
CA LEU A 511 0.21 10.77 0.41
C LEU A 511 -0.70 11.98 0.29
N GLN A 512 -1.73 12.02 -0.56
CA GLN A 512 -2.67 13.15 -0.47
C GLN A 512 -3.52 13.03 0.79
N HIS A 513 -4.26 11.94 0.98
CA HIS A 513 -5.18 11.84 2.10
C HIS A 513 -4.45 11.75 3.46
N LEU A 514 -3.42 10.92 3.61
CA LEU A 514 -2.72 10.74 4.89
C LEU A 514 -1.87 11.96 5.28
N LEU A 515 -1.14 12.60 4.37
CA LEU A 515 -0.45 13.84 4.75
C LEU A 515 -1.42 14.97 5.00
N HIS A 516 -2.37 15.25 4.08
CA HIS A 516 -3.29 16.38 4.25
C HIS A 516 -4.17 16.26 5.50
N SER A 517 -4.48 15.04 5.95
CA SER A 517 -5.34 14.83 7.13
C SER A 517 -4.62 14.40 8.41
N SER A 518 -3.38 13.90 8.33
CA SER A 518 -2.69 13.29 9.49
C SER A 518 -1.19 13.55 9.56
N GLY A 519 -0.63 14.40 8.69
CA GLY A 519 0.79 14.77 8.71
C GLY A 519 1.27 15.32 10.06
N ASP A 520 0.41 16.07 10.76
CA ASP A 520 0.72 16.64 12.08
C ASP A 520 0.71 15.60 13.22
N ILE A 521 0.11 14.42 12.98
CA ILE A 521 -0.05 13.34 13.97
C ILE A 521 1.13 12.36 13.91
N ILE A 522 1.80 12.28 12.77
CA ILE A 522 2.91 11.35 12.52
C ILE A 522 4.22 12.00 12.94
N SER A 523 4.95 11.36 13.86
CA SER A 523 6.23 11.83 14.38
C SER A 523 7.37 10.87 14.05
N PHE A 524 7.20 9.57 14.24
CA PHE A 524 8.25 8.57 14.02
C PHE A 524 8.09 7.79 12.71
N GLY A 525 6.93 7.86 12.06
CA GLY A 525 6.64 7.16 10.80
C GLY A 525 7.26 7.76 9.53
N TRP A 526 7.87 8.96 9.62
CA TRP A 526 8.42 9.70 8.47
C TRP A 526 9.46 8.95 7.62
N PRO A 527 10.40 8.17 8.17
CA PRO A 527 11.34 7.40 7.34
C PRO A 527 10.62 6.44 6.38
N LEU A 528 9.52 5.83 6.83
CA LEU A 528 8.74 4.91 6.00
C LEU A 528 8.02 5.66 4.88
N PHE A 529 7.43 6.83 5.16
CA PHE A 529 6.82 7.66 4.11
C PHE A 529 7.85 8.10 3.05
N LEU A 530 9.02 8.58 3.49
CA LEU A 530 10.08 8.99 2.56
C LEU A 530 10.63 7.80 1.76
N ASN A 531 10.75 6.62 2.35
CA ASN A 531 11.12 5.40 1.61
C ASN A 531 10.08 5.03 0.55
N ILE A 532 8.78 5.11 0.87
CA ILE A 532 7.71 4.84 -0.09
C ILE A 532 7.73 5.84 -1.25
N ILE A 533 7.93 7.13 -0.97
CA ILE A 533 8.09 8.18 -2.00
C ILE A 533 9.35 7.92 -2.84
N GLY A 534 10.46 7.57 -2.19
CA GLY A 534 11.77 7.34 -2.80
C GLY A 534 11.92 6.01 -3.53
N ALA A 535 10.98 5.07 -3.38
CA ALA A 535 10.96 3.77 -4.08
C ALA A 535 10.60 3.90 -5.58
N ILE A 536 10.26 5.11 -6.04
CA ILE A 536 9.87 5.35 -7.42
C ILE A 536 11.07 5.32 -8.34
N ASN A 537 10.90 4.60 -9.45
CA ASN A 537 11.92 4.40 -10.45
C ASN A 537 11.43 4.85 -11.84
N ASN A 538 12.36 4.96 -12.78
CA ASN A 538 12.08 5.45 -14.14
C ASN A 538 11.27 4.46 -14.99
N SER A 539 10.95 3.27 -14.46
CA SER A 539 10.10 2.28 -15.13
C SER A 539 8.61 2.51 -14.95
N GLN A 540 8.23 3.42 -14.05
CA GLN A 540 6.84 3.77 -13.78
C GLN A 540 6.34 4.84 -14.76
N GLY A 541 5.02 4.88 -14.97
CA GLY A 541 4.40 5.89 -15.85
C GLY A 541 4.55 7.31 -15.31
N GLU A 542 4.53 8.29 -16.22
CA GLU A 542 4.69 9.72 -15.91
C GLU A 542 3.69 10.21 -14.84
N ASN A 543 2.44 9.74 -14.89
CA ASN A 543 1.41 10.10 -13.91
C ASN A 543 1.79 9.69 -12.49
N SER A 544 2.32 8.48 -12.29
CA SER A 544 2.76 8.00 -10.97
C SER A 544 3.89 8.84 -10.41
N ILE A 545 4.87 9.19 -11.27
CA ILE A 545 6.01 10.04 -10.92
C ILE A 545 5.52 11.42 -10.48
N ARG A 546 4.60 12.04 -11.24
CA ARG A 546 4.02 13.35 -10.93
C ARG A 546 3.25 13.34 -9.62
N SER A 547 2.40 12.33 -9.41
CA SER A 547 1.63 12.21 -8.16
C SER A 547 2.54 12.07 -6.95
N ALA A 548 3.55 11.22 -6.99
CA ALA A 548 4.46 11.10 -5.85
C ALA A 548 5.36 12.32 -5.64
N PHE A 549 5.73 13.01 -6.72
CA PHE A 549 6.45 14.27 -6.60
C PHE A 549 5.61 15.36 -5.90
N GLN A 550 4.30 15.46 -6.19
CA GLN A 550 3.41 16.38 -5.46
C GLN A 550 3.44 16.13 -3.95
N CYS A 551 3.62 14.87 -3.57
CA CYS A 551 3.67 14.46 -2.19
C CYS A 551 5.01 14.85 -1.54
N LEU A 552 6.12 14.64 -2.24
CA LEU A 552 7.42 15.15 -1.80
C LEU A 552 7.41 16.68 -1.66
N GLN A 553 6.76 17.38 -2.60
CA GLN A 553 6.63 18.84 -2.56
C GLN A 553 5.93 19.27 -1.27
N LEU A 554 4.79 18.66 -0.94
CA LEU A 554 4.07 18.92 0.31
C LEU A 554 4.93 18.66 1.55
N VAL A 555 5.72 17.57 1.57
CA VAL A 555 6.63 17.26 2.68
C VAL A 555 7.67 18.36 2.86
N VAL A 556 8.30 18.83 1.78
CA VAL A 556 9.36 19.83 1.85
C VAL A 556 8.84 21.25 2.10
N THR A 557 7.65 21.61 1.61
CA THR A 557 7.11 22.96 1.80
C THR A 557 6.38 23.13 3.12
N ASP A 558 5.62 22.14 3.56
CA ASP A 558 4.65 22.31 4.65
C ASP A 558 5.06 21.53 5.91
N TYR A 559 5.61 20.32 5.76
CA TYR A 559 5.93 19.43 6.89
C TYR A 559 7.40 19.44 7.32
N LEU A 560 8.26 20.18 6.63
CA LEU A 560 9.69 20.28 6.95
C LEU A 560 9.97 20.70 8.41
N PRO A 561 9.18 21.60 9.04
CA PRO A 561 9.34 21.93 10.46
C PRO A 561 8.96 20.81 11.44
N ILE A 562 8.11 19.87 11.01
CA ILE A 562 7.57 18.77 11.84
C ILE A 562 8.43 17.50 11.68
N LEU A 563 9.20 17.41 10.58
CA LEU A 563 10.09 16.29 10.30
C LEU A 563 11.17 16.14 11.38
N PRO A 564 11.35 14.93 11.97
CA PRO A 564 12.46 14.69 12.86
C PRO A 564 13.80 14.79 12.13
N TRP A 565 14.84 15.24 12.85
CA TRP A 565 16.15 15.52 12.26
C TRP A 565 16.79 14.31 11.55
N ASN A 566 16.49 13.08 12.00
CA ASN A 566 16.99 11.84 11.41
C ASN A 566 16.42 11.57 10.01
N CYS A 567 15.32 12.22 9.64
CA CYS A 567 14.67 12.09 8.33
C CYS A 567 15.19 13.10 7.30
N LEU A 568 15.86 14.18 7.74
CA LEU A 568 16.34 15.24 6.84
C LEU A 568 17.34 14.73 5.79
N PRO A 569 18.32 13.85 6.10
CA PRO A 569 19.19 13.28 5.08
C PRO A 569 18.42 12.45 4.04
N LEU A 570 17.43 11.67 4.49
CA LEU A 570 16.59 10.86 3.62
C LEU A 570 15.67 11.74 2.74
N ALA A 571 15.18 12.86 3.25
CA ALA A 571 14.44 13.84 2.49
C ALA A 571 15.31 14.44 1.37
N VAL A 572 16.55 14.85 1.69
CA VAL A 572 17.53 15.34 0.70
C VAL A 572 17.84 14.27 -0.36
N GLU A 573 18.06 13.02 0.05
CA GLU A 573 18.32 11.92 -0.87
C GLU A 573 17.12 11.67 -1.81
N THR A 574 15.91 11.69 -1.26
CA THR A 574 14.67 11.51 -2.02
C THR A 574 14.48 12.65 -3.02
N THR A 575 14.68 13.90 -2.60
CA THR A 575 14.68 15.06 -3.52
C THR A 575 15.73 14.93 -4.61
N GLY A 576 16.92 14.38 -4.30
CA GLY A 576 17.96 14.09 -5.30
C GLY A 576 17.54 13.05 -6.34
N LYS A 577 16.84 12.00 -5.93
CA LYS A 577 16.28 10.99 -6.85
C LYS A 577 15.26 11.62 -7.81
N PHE A 578 14.37 12.47 -7.34
CA PHE A 578 13.44 13.21 -8.22
C PHE A 578 14.15 14.25 -9.10
N GLY A 579 15.21 14.89 -8.60
CA GLY A 579 16.11 15.73 -9.41
C GLY A 579 16.72 14.96 -10.60
N SER A 580 17.02 13.68 -10.40
CA SER A 580 17.63 12.79 -11.41
C SER A 580 16.61 12.06 -12.30
N GLN A 581 15.31 12.28 -12.10
CA GLN A 581 14.24 11.60 -12.84
C GLN A 581 14.21 12.02 -14.31
N THR A 582 14.26 11.08 -15.25
CA THR A 582 14.37 11.39 -16.69
C THR A 582 13.02 11.54 -17.42
N GLN A 583 11.91 11.06 -16.84
CA GLN A 583 10.60 11.03 -17.52
C GLN A 583 9.91 12.40 -17.64
N ASP A 584 9.98 13.23 -16.60
CA ASP A 584 9.39 14.60 -16.60
C ASP A 584 10.45 15.61 -16.16
N LEU A 585 10.88 16.46 -17.10
CA LEU A 585 11.89 17.50 -16.84
C LEU A 585 11.43 18.50 -15.78
N ASN A 586 10.13 18.82 -15.72
CA ASN A 586 9.62 19.79 -14.75
C ASN A 586 9.76 19.26 -13.32
N VAL A 587 9.50 17.97 -13.10
CA VAL A 587 9.72 17.31 -11.81
C VAL A 587 11.18 17.47 -11.36
N SER A 588 12.15 17.24 -12.25
CA SER A 588 13.57 17.43 -11.93
C SER A 588 13.91 18.88 -11.57
N LEU A 589 13.43 19.85 -12.35
CA LEU A 589 13.72 21.27 -12.11
C LEU A 589 13.09 21.79 -10.82
N THR A 590 11.84 21.41 -10.55
CA THR A 590 11.17 21.77 -9.30
C THR A 590 11.82 21.07 -8.10
N ALA A 591 12.27 19.82 -8.22
CA ALA A 591 13.02 19.13 -7.16
C ALA A 591 14.32 19.86 -6.80
N ILE A 592 15.06 20.37 -7.79
CA ILE A 592 16.24 21.21 -7.55
C ILE A 592 15.86 22.51 -6.82
N GLY A 593 14.71 23.11 -7.16
CA GLY A 593 14.16 24.25 -6.42
C GLY A 593 13.81 23.90 -4.97
N LEU A 594 13.26 22.71 -4.72
CA LEU A 594 12.98 22.24 -3.36
C LEU A 594 14.25 22.07 -2.51
N MET A 595 15.38 21.69 -3.11
CA MET A 595 16.66 21.65 -2.39
C MET A 595 17.12 23.02 -1.88
N TRP A 596 16.79 24.10 -2.60
CA TRP A 596 17.00 25.46 -2.09
C TRP A 596 16.17 25.71 -0.83
N ASN A 597 14.88 25.35 -0.85
CA ASN A 597 14.00 25.50 0.32
C ASN A 597 14.51 24.70 1.53
N VAL A 598 14.97 23.47 1.31
CA VAL A 598 15.61 22.66 2.36
C VAL A 598 16.84 23.36 2.94
N SER A 599 17.68 23.96 2.07
CA SER A 599 18.87 24.68 2.51
C SER A 599 18.54 25.94 3.33
N ASP A 600 17.50 26.68 2.95
CA ASP A 600 17.06 27.87 3.68
C ASP A 600 16.49 27.48 5.06
N TYR A 601 15.74 26.37 5.12
CA TYR A 601 15.27 25.81 6.39
C TYR A 601 16.40 25.41 7.34
N PHE A 602 17.47 24.77 6.83
CA PHE A 602 18.66 24.44 7.64
C PHE A 602 19.33 25.70 8.21
N TYR A 603 19.38 26.77 7.42
CA TYR A 603 19.95 28.04 7.85
C TYR A 603 19.09 28.73 8.93
N GLN A 604 17.78 28.82 8.72
CA GLN A 604 16.85 29.48 9.65
C GLN A 604 16.74 28.75 10.99
N ASN A 605 16.78 27.42 10.99
CA ASN A 605 16.59 26.57 12.19
C ASN A 605 17.89 26.01 12.77
N ARG A 606 19.04 26.61 12.42
CA ARG A 606 20.38 26.10 12.75
C ARG A 606 20.60 25.79 14.24
N GLU A 607 20.01 26.57 15.15
CA GLU A 607 20.24 26.42 16.59
C GLU A 607 19.49 25.20 17.15
N VAL A 608 18.24 25.01 16.74
CA VAL A 608 17.39 23.85 17.09
C VAL A 608 17.95 22.56 16.51
N LEU A 609 18.45 22.61 15.27
CA LEU A 609 19.05 21.44 14.64
C LEU A 609 20.37 21.06 15.33
N ARG A 610 21.23 22.04 15.65
CA ARG A 610 22.51 21.77 16.33
C ARG A 610 22.33 21.14 17.72
N SER A 611 21.33 21.55 18.50
CA SER A 611 21.05 20.92 19.80
C SER A 611 20.53 19.49 19.64
N SER A 612 19.55 19.28 18.76
CA SER A 612 18.93 17.96 18.53
C SER A 612 19.90 16.92 17.97
N LEU A 613 20.86 17.35 17.13
CA LEU A 613 21.86 16.49 16.51
C LEU A 613 23.05 16.14 17.43
N CYS A 614 23.19 16.79 18.59
CA CYS A 614 24.27 16.51 19.55
C CYS A 614 24.03 15.26 20.42
N GLU A 615 22.77 14.81 20.55
CA GLU A 615 22.39 13.77 21.52
C GLU A 615 22.63 12.32 21.02
N GLU A 616 22.71 12.07 19.71
CA GLU A 616 22.84 10.70 19.16
C GLU A 616 24.05 10.50 18.22
N ARG A 617 24.92 9.53 18.55
CA ARG A 617 26.11 9.18 17.75
C ARG A 617 25.76 8.43 16.44
N ASN A 618 25.99 9.09 15.31
CA ASN A 618 26.72 8.60 14.12
C ASN A 618 26.22 7.38 13.29
N LYS A 619 24.99 6.87 13.39
CA LYS A 619 24.54 5.76 12.49
C LYS A 619 23.77 6.17 11.22
N VAL A 620 23.24 7.40 11.14
CA VAL A 620 22.32 7.82 10.06
C VAL A 620 23.04 8.49 8.89
N PHE A 621 24.19 9.11 9.14
CA PHE A 621 24.92 9.87 8.10
C PHE A 621 25.97 9.00 7.41
N PRO A 622 26.20 9.18 6.10
CA PRO A 622 27.32 8.54 5.42
C PRO A 622 28.66 8.98 6.02
N ASP A 623 29.64 8.08 5.99
CA ASP A 623 31.02 8.41 6.35
C ASP A 623 31.65 9.25 5.23
N PHE A 624 32.19 10.42 5.60
CA PHE A 624 32.89 11.31 4.67
C PHE A 624 34.40 11.10 4.82
N PRO A 625 35.08 10.45 3.84
CA PRO A 625 36.50 10.13 3.95
C PRO A 625 37.36 11.40 4.03
N GLY A 626 38.30 11.46 4.97
CA GLY A 626 39.28 12.55 5.07
C GLY A 626 39.01 13.61 6.13
N VAL A 627 37.85 13.62 6.79
CA VAL A 627 37.57 14.52 7.93
C VAL A 627 37.09 13.72 9.15
N PRO A 628 37.99 13.23 10.02
CA PRO A 628 37.58 12.55 11.24
C PRO A 628 36.82 13.52 12.17
N ASN A 629 35.69 13.08 12.71
CA ASN A 629 34.84 13.85 13.65
C ASN A 629 34.13 15.10 13.08
N MET A 630 33.57 15.02 11.86
CA MET A 630 32.66 16.04 11.35
C MET A 630 31.37 16.13 12.20
N ALA A 631 30.95 17.35 12.55
CA ALA A 631 29.69 17.60 13.26
C ALA A 631 28.48 17.09 12.45
N ALA A 632 27.47 16.51 13.12
CA ALA A 632 26.31 15.95 12.44
C ALA A 632 25.52 17.01 11.63
N PHE A 633 25.47 18.26 12.09
CA PHE A 633 24.91 19.39 11.34
C PHE A 633 25.67 19.64 10.03
N ASP A 634 26.99 19.54 10.04
CA ASP A 634 27.84 19.75 8.86
C ASP A 634 27.71 18.57 7.88
N LYS A 635 27.54 17.34 8.39
CA LYS A 635 27.23 16.15 7.58
C LYS A 635 25.91 16.31 6.80
N LEU A 636 24.92 17.00 7.37
CA LEU A 636 23.64 17.28 6.70
C LEU A 636 23.84 18.21 5.49
N TRP A 637 24.62 19.27 5.63
CA TRP A 637 25.01 20.16 4.53
C TRP A 637 25.80 19.42 3.45
N MET A 638 26.72 18.54 3.85
CA MET A 638 27.47 17.71 2.92
C MET A 638 26.58 16.77 2.11
N CYS A 639 25.52 16.20 2.70
CA CYS A 639 24.54 15.41 1.96
C CYS A 639 23.87 16.24 0.85
N LEU A 640 23.48 17.49 1.18
CA LEU A 640 22.84 18.40 0.22
C LEU A 640 23.79 18.83 -0.90
N TYR A 641 25.03 19.21 -0.57
CA TYR A 641 26.02 19.61 -1.56
C TYR A 641 26.44 18.46 -2.48
N THR A 642 26.59 17.26 -1.93
CA THR A 642 26.93 16.07 -2.72
C THR A 642 25.81 15.76 -3.73
N LYS A 643 24.54 15.79 -3.29
CA LYS A 643 23.39 15.53 -4.18
C LYS A 643 23.22 16.60 -5.26
N LEU A 644 23.39 17.88 -4.93
CA LEU A 644 23.41 18.94 -5.92
C LEU A 644 24.60 18.81 -6.90
N GLY A 645 25.77 18.39 -6.40
CA GLY A 645 26.95 18.11 -7.22
C GLY A 645 26.75 16.96 -8.21
N GLU A 646 26.11 15.87 -7.79
CA GLU A 646 25.69 14.76 -8.67
C GLU A 646 24.75 15.24 -9.79
N LEU A 647 23.80 16.13 -9.48
CA LEU A 647 22.88 16.70 -10.48
C LEU A 647 23.57 17.66 -11.47
N CYS A 648 24.74 18.21 -11.12
CA CYS A 648 25.53 19.05 -12.02
C CYS A 648 26.19 18.27 -13.16
N ILE A 649 26.22 16.93 -13.09
CA ILE A 649 26.75 16.04 -14.13
C ILE A 649 25.67 15.25 -14.88
N ASP A 650 24.39 15.60 -14.70
CA ASP A 650 23.25 15.00 -15.41
C ASP A 650 23.35 15.15 -16.94
N GLU A 651 22.82 14.21 -17.72
CA GLU A 651 22.87 14.30 -19.19
C GLU A 651 22.13 15.52 -19.75
N ARG A 652 21.11 16.01 -19.05
CA ARG A 652 20.20 17.07 -19.50
C ARG A 652 20.75 18.46 -19.16
N PRO A 653 20.96 19.35 -20.15
CA PRO A 653 21.58 20.66 -19.90
C PRO A 653 20.81 21.57 -18.93
N ALA A 654 19.47 21.52 -18.97
CA ALA A 654 18.62 22.33 -18.09
C ALA A 654 18.80 21.95 -16.61
N VAL A 655 18.88 20.65 -16.33
CA VAL A 655 19.08 20.10 -14.98
C VAL A 655 20.45 20.49 -14.45
N ARG A 656 21.52 20.28 -15.24
CA ARG A 656 22.88 20.70 -14.86
C ARG A 656 22.97 22.18 -14.52
N LYS A 657 22.39 23.03 -15.37
CA LYS A 657 22.41 24.49 -15.17
C LYS A 657 21.69 24.87 -13.88
N SER A 658 20.49 24.33 -13.66
CA SER A 658 19.70 24.61 -12.46
C SER A 658 20.41 24.12 -11.20
N ALA A 659 20.92 22.88 -11.20
CA ALA A 659 21.64 22.30 -10.07
C ALA A 659 22.90 23.09 -9.72
N GLY A 660 23.71 23.45 -10.73
CA GLY A 660 24.91 24.26 -10.53
C GLY A 660 24.60 25.64 -9.97
N GLN A 661 23.57 26.31 -10.49
CA GLN A 661 23.12 27.60 -9.97
C GLN A 661 22.67 27.49 -8.51
N THR A 662 21.86 26.49 -8.17
CA THR A 662 21.43 26.25 -6.79
C THR A 662 22.63 25.94 -5.89
N LEU A 663 23.51 25.01 -6.26
CA LEU A 663 24.70 24.64 -5.49
C LEU A 663 25.57 25.85 -5.13
N PHE A 664 26.00 26.64 -6.11
CA PHE A 664 26.88 27.77 -5.86
C PHE A 664 26.16 28.90 -5.12
N SER A 665 24.85 29.07 -5.30
CA SER A 665 24.07 30.05 -4.55
C SER A 665 23.93 29.64 -3.09
N THR A 666 23.68 28.36 -2.82
CA THR A 666 23.55 27.81 -1.46
C THR A 666 24.88 27.92 -0.71
N ILE A 667 26.01 27.60 -1.35
CA ILE A 667 27.35 27.77 -0.75
C ILE A 667 27.64 29.26 -0.49
N ALA A 668 27.29 30.15 -1.42
CA ALA A 668 27.52 31.58 -1.25
C ALA A 668 26.71 32.15 -0.07
N ALA A 669 25.42 31.79 0.03
CA ALA A 669 24.50 32.31 1.03
C ALA A 669 24.73 31.72 2.43
N HIS A 670 25.00 30.41 2.55
CA HIS A 670 24.98 29.71 3.84
C HIS A 670 26.34 29.11 4.24
N GLY A 671 27.37 29.18 3.39
CA GLY A 671 28.67 28.56 3.64
C GLY A 671 29.41 29.07 4.89
N ASP A 672 29.07 30.25 5.42
CA ASP A 672 29.68 30.79 6.65
C ASP A 672 29.28 30.01 7.91
N LEU A 673 28.23 29.20 7.84
CA LEU A 673 27.79 28.36 8.95
C LEU A 673 28.66 27.11 9.19
N LEU A 674 29.45 26.71 8.20
CA LEU A 674 30.21 25.46 8.22
C LEU A 674 31.45 25.59 9.11
N HIS A 675 31.80 24.52 9.82
CA HIS A 675 33.05 24.49 10.56
C HIS A 675 34.26 24.45 9.63
N HIS A 676 35.39 24.90 10.15
CA HIS A 676 36.67 24.94 9.43
C HIS A 676 37.02 23.58 8.77
N ASN A 677 36.98 22.48 9.53
CA ASN A 677 37.30 21.15 9.00
C ASN A 677 36.34 20.69 7.90
N THR A 678 35.08 21.14 7.91
CA THR A 678 34.07 20.79 6.91
C THR A 678 34.36 21.45 5.56
N TRP A 679 34.96 22.65 5.56
CA TRP A 679 35.40 23.31 4.33
C TRP A 679 36.44 22.48 3.56
N GLN A 680 37.27 21.68 4.24
CA GLN A 680 38.14 20.72 3.58
C GLN A 680 37.33 19.68 2.80
N ALA A 681 36.28 19.10 3.40
CA ALA A 681 35.41 18.15 2.71
C ALA A 681 34.67 18.79 1.53
N VAL A 682 34.15 20.02 1.67
CA VAL A 682 33.46 20.72 0.57
C VAL A 682 34.40 20.90 -0.63
N VAL A 683 35.63 21.34 -0.40
CA VAL A 683 36.61 21.56 -1.46
C VAL A 683 37.00 20.25 -2.14
N TRP A 684 37.35 19.23 -1.36
CA TRP A 684 37.93 17.99 -1.88
C TRP A 684 36.92 16.93 -2.34
N GLN A 685 35.69 16.94 -1.81
CA GLN A 685 34.68 15.94 -2.13
C GLN A 685 33.55 16.48 -3.01
N VAL A 686 33.35 17.80 -3.06
CA VAL A 686 32.30 18.41 -3.90
C VAL A 686 32.89 19.24 -5.03
N LEU A 687 33.68 20.27 -4.72
CA LEU A 687 34.08 21.28 -5.72
C LEU A 687 35.09 20.74 -6.75
N PHE A 688 36.21 20.15 -6.30
CA PHE A 688 37.21 19.62 -7.23
C PHE A 688 36.73 18.40 -8.02
N PRO A 689 36.07 17.38 -7.40
CA PRO A 689 35.50 16.29 -8.17
C PRO A 689 34.49 16.75 -9.22
N LEU A 690 33.72 17.81 -8.92
CA LEU A 690 32.81 18.40 -9.89
C LEU A 690 33.56 19.01 -11.08
N LEU A 691 34.64 19.78 -10.84
CA LEU A 691 35.47 20.35 -11.91
C LEU A 691 36.10 19.26 -12.79
N ASP A 692 36.65 18.21 -12.18
CA ASP A 692 37.27 17.08 -12.88
C ASP A 692 36.24 16.32 -13.74
N ASN A 693 35.07 16.01 -13.18
CA ASN A 693 34.01 15.28 -13.88
C ASN A 693 33.45 16.10 -15.05
N VAL A 694 33.18 17.40 -14.86
CA VAL A 694 32.69 18.28 -15.93
C VAL A 694 33.74 18.44 -17.04
N LYS A 695 35.03 18.58 -16.69
CA LYS A 695 36.13 18.61 -17.67
C LYS A 695 36.21 17.32 -18.47
N LYS A 696 36.11 16.17 -17.81
CA LYS A 696 36.13 14.84 -18.45
C LYS A 696 34.95 14.67 -19.41
N LEU A 697 33.72 14.93 -18.95
CA LEU A 697 32.50 14.80 -19.75
C LEU A 697 32.50 15.79 -20.92
N SER A 698 32.97 17.03 -20.71
CA SER A 698 33.14 18.00 -21.79
C SER A 698 34.24 17.62 -22.78
N GLY A 699 35.25 16.84 -22.38
CA GLY A 699 36.27 16.33 -23.30
C GLY A 699 35.80 15.13 -24.14
N GLN A 700 34.82 14.38 -23.63
CA GLN A 700 34.23 13.21 -24.28
C GLN A 700 33.00 13.53 -25.13
N ALA A 701 32.43 14.74 -24.99
CA ALA A 701 31.21 15.12 -25.67
C ALA A 701 31.41 15.24 -27.20
N SER A 702 30.37 14.86 -27.94
CA SER A 702 30.38 14.87 -29.40
C SER A 702 30.28 16.29 -29.96
N ASP A 703 31.09 16.57 -30.98
CA ASP A 703 31.02 17.80 -31.80
C ASP A 703 30.10 17.64 -33.02
N VAL A 704 29.39 16.50 -33.13
CA VAL A 704 28.38 16.26 -34.17
C VAL A 704 27.12 17.05 -33.82
N LYS A 705 26.54 17.73 -34.82
CA LYS A 705 25.27 18.44 -34.66
C LYS A 705 24.14 17.42 -34.49
N VAL A 706 23.32 17.59 -33.47
CA VAL A 706 22.16 16.72 -33.23
C VAL A 706 21.00 17.20 -34.10
N ASP A 707 20.67 16.45 -35.14
CA ASP A 707 19.49 16.70 -35.97
C ASP A 707 18.25 16.12 -35.27
N THR A 708 17.50 16.94 -34.53
CA THR A 708 16.21 16.54 -33.97
C THR A 708 15.09 16.93 -34.93
N SER A 709 14.69 15.99 -35.78
CA SER A 709 13.46 16.08 -36.56
C SER A 709 12.24 16.03 -35.65
N GLY A 710 11.66 17.19 -35.34
CA GLY A 710 10.32 17.29 -34.75
C GLY A 710 10.24 18.15 -33.49
N SER A 711 9.72 19.37 -33.65
CA SER A 711 9.13 20.23 -32.61
C SER A 711 10.01 20.66 -31.43
N MET A 712 11.04 21.48 -31.68
CA MET A 712 11.35 22.64 -30.83
C MET A 712 12.28 23.59 -31.59
N LEU A 713 11.92 24.87 -31.68
CA LEU A 713 12.78 25.94 -32.20
C LEU A 713 13.97 26.15 -31.24
N ILE A 714 15.00 25.30 -31.36
CA ILE A 714 16.25 25.43 -30.62
C ILE A 714 17.12 26.46 -31.35
N HIS A 715 17.47 27.54 -30.65
CA HIS A 715 18.40 28.55 -31.13
C HIS A 715 19.67 27.89 -31.71
N HIS A 716 19.99 28.19 -32.97
CA HIS A 716 21.10 27.71 -33.81
C HIS A 716 22.52 27.79 -33.19
N SER A 717 22.65 28.32 -31.97
CA SER A 717 23.90 28.46 -31.21
C SER A 717 24.31 27.19 -30.45
N ARG A 718 23.37 26.30 -30.09
CA ARG A 718 23.55 25.20 -29.11
C ARG A 718 23.47 23.77 -29.68
N ASN A 719 23.82 23.61 -30.96
CA ASN A 719 23.47 22.41 -31.73
C ASN A 719 24.38 21.18 -31.49
N THR A 720 25.45 21.29 -30.69
CA THR A 720 26.35 20.17 -30.37
C THR A 720 26.39 19.91 -28.87
N ALA A 721 26.54 18.64 -28.48
CA ALA A 721 26.71 18.26 -27.08
C ALA A 721 27.94 18.96 -26.46
N GLN A 722 29.01 19.12 -27.25
CA GLN A 722 30.22 19.84 -26.87
C GLN A 722 29.95 21.27 -26.37
N LYS A 723 29.08 22.04 -27.04
CA LYS A 723 28.75 23.41 -26.62
C LYS A 723 27.95 23.45 -25.33
N GLN A 724 27.02 22.52 -25.14
CA GLN A 724 26.22 22.44 -23.91
C GLN A 724 27.07 22.06 -22.69
N TRP A 725 28.05 21.19 -22.88
CA TRP A 725 29.04 20.87 -21.84
C TRP A 725 30.02 22.01 -21.59
N ALA A 726 30.42 22.75 -22.63
CA ALA A 726 31.21 23.96 -22.47
C ALA A 726 30.49 25.02 -21.62
N GLU A 727 29.20 25.26 -21.83
CA GLU A 727 28.40 26.14 -20.97
C GLU A 727 28.38 25.66 -19.50
N THR A 728 28.31 24.35 -19.29
CA THR A 728 28.36 23.75 -17.95
C THR A 728 29.74 23.92 -17.31
N GLN A 729 30.81 23.74 -18.09
CA GLN A 729 32.18 23.95 -17.66
C GLN A 729 32.44 25.41 -17.27
N VAL A 730 31.94 26.36 -18.07
CA VAL A 730 31.99 27.80 -17.76
C VAL A 730 31.27 28.09 -16.44
N LEU A 731 30.02 27.62 -16.28
CA LEU A 731 29.25 27.82 -15.07
C LEU A 731 29.96 27.26 -13.83
N THR A 732 30.50 26.05 -13.93
CA THR A 732 31.18 25.35 -12.83
C THR A 732 32.48 26.06 -12.46
N LEU A 733 33.31 26.41 -13.46
CA LEU A 733 34.58 27.10 -13.24
C LEU A 733 34.38 28.47 -12.60
N SER A 734 33.45 29.28 -13.15
CA SER A 734 33.10 30.58 -12.56
C SER A 734 32.49 30.44 -11.17
N GLY A 735 31.67 29.41 -10.93
CA GLY A 735 31.08 29.10 -9.63
C GLY A 735 32.13 28.81 -8.56
N VAL A 736 33.05 27.88 -8.83
CA VAL A 736 34.15 27.53 -7.91
C VAL A 736 35.07 28.72 -7.69
N ALA A 737 35.45 29.43 -8.75
CA ALA A 737 36.25 30.65 -8.67
C ALA A 737 35.61 31.70 -7.74
N ARG A 738 34.30 31.91 -7.87
CA ARG A 738 33.53 32.81 -7.01
C ARG A 738 33.47 32.33 -5.56
N VAL A 739 33.36 31.03 -5.31
CA VAL A 739 33.43 30.47 -3.94
C VAL A 739 34.81 30.75 -3.32
N PHE A 740 35.90 30.49 -4.05
CA PHE A 740 37.26 30.80 -3.61
C PHE A 740 37.50 32.29 -3.39
N GLN A 741 36.84 33.14 -4.17
CA GLN A 741 36.88 34.59 -4.00
C GLN A 741 36.13 35.05 -2.74
N THR A 742 34.88 34.61 -2.58
CA THR A 742 33.97 35.09 -1.53
C THR A 742 34.27 34.50 -0.16
N LYS A 743 34.68 33.22 -0.09
CA LYS A 743 34.98 32.50 1.16
C LYS A 743 36.48 32.39 1.45
N ARG A 744 37.28 33.23 0.79
CA ARG A 744 38.74 33.24 0.89
C ARG A 744 39.29 33.27 2.32
N PRO A 745 38.77 34.09 3.26
CA PRO A 745 39.30 34.13 4.61
C PRO A 745 39.20 32.79 5.33
N MET A 746 38.11 32.06 5.12
CA MET A 746 37.92 30.72 5.69
C MET A 746 38.84 29.69 5.01
N LEU A 747 38.95 29.75 3.68
CA LEU A 747 39.81 28.83 2.93
C LEU A 747 41.30 29.01 3.23
N GLN A 748 41.77 30.25 3.42
CA GLN A 748 43.17 30.54 3.78
C GLN A 748 43.57 29.95 5.13
N SER A 749 42.61 29.77 6.03
CA SER A 749 42.86 29.16 7.33
C SER A 749 43.04 27.63 7.27
N LEU A 750 42.76 26.99 6.12
CA LEU A 750 42.90 25.54 5.94
C LEU A 750 44.37 25.13 5.78
N ASP A 751 44.78 24.04 6.44
CA ASP A 751 46.15 23.50 6.35
C ASP A 751 46.55 23.16 4.90
N GLU A 752 45.61 22.63 4.11
CA GLU A 752 45.83 22.26 2.71
C GLU A 752 45.48 23.37 1.70
N PHE A 753 45.31 24.62 2.15
CA PHE A 753 44.98 25.74 1.25
C PHE A 753 45.99 25.88 0.11
N SER A 754 47.28 25.71 0.40
CA SER A 754 48.34 25.80 -0.60
C SER A 754 48.14 24.81 -1.76
N ARG A 755 47.75 23.58 -1.45
CA ARG A 755 47.44 22.52 -2.41
C ARG A 755 46.16 22.83 -3.19
N ALA A 756 45.10 23.25 -2.50
CA ALA A 756 43.84 23.62 -3.14
C ALA A 756 44.03 24.82 -4.10
N TRP A 757 44.84 25.80 -3.72
CA TRP A 757 45.15 26.96 -4.57
C TRP A 757 45.89 26.57 -5.85
N ILE A 758 46.90 25.70 -5.74
CA ILE A 758 47.62 25.18 -6.92
C ILE A 758 46.65 24.44 -7.86
N LEU A 759 45.82 23.54 -7.33
CA LEU A 759 44.91 22.75 -8.16
C LEU A 759 43.82 23.60 -8.83
N LEU A 760 43.31 24.63 -8.15
CA LEU A 760 42.37 25.58 -8.75
C LEU A 760 43.03 26.30 -9.94
N LEU A 761 44.26 26.79 -9.76
CA LEU A 761 45.00 27.48 -10.82
C LEU A 761 45.36 26.54 -11.97
N GLU A 762 45.69 25.28 -11.68
CA GLU A 762 45.90 24.24 -12.69
C GLU A 762 44.63 23.95 -13.50
N HIS A 763 43.46 23.94 -12.86
CA HIS A 763 42.16 23.83 -13.53
C HIS A 763 41.87 25.03 -14.43
N ILE A 764 42.16 26.24 -13.96
CA ILE A 764 42.02 27.49 -14.72
C ILE A 764 42.98 27.48 -15.91
N GLU A 765 44.25 27.11 -15.72
CA GLU A 765 45.25 27.02 -16.78
C GLU A 765 44.81 26.03 -17.87
N ASN A 766 44.46 24.81 -17.48
CA ASN A 766 43.98 23.79 -18.42
C ASN A 766 42.74 24.25 -19.20
N SER A 767 41.83 24.98 -18.54
CA SER A 767 40.63 25.52 -19.18
C SER A 767 40.94 26.72 -20.09
N ALA A 768 41.94 27.54 -19.75
CA ALA A 768 42.42 28.66 -20.58
C ALA A 768 43.08 28.19 -21.87
N LEU A 769 43.73 27.03 -21.82
CA LEU A 769 44.36 26.38 -22.97
C LEU A 769 43.40 25.47 -23.75
N SER A 770 42.11 25.43 -23.37
CA SER A 770 41.11 24.62 -24.07
C SER A 770 40.81 25.16 -25.47
N LYS A 771 40.44 24.24 -26.38
CA LYS A 771 40.10 24.60 -27.78
C LYS A 771 38.82 25.43 -27.91
N ASN A 772 37.95 25.41 -26.90
CA ASN A 772 36.70 26.17 -26.93
C ASN A 772 36.95 27.62 -26.45
N SER A 773 36.67 28.59 -27.33
CA SER A 773 36.86 30.01 -27.05
C SER A 773 36.01 30.56 -25.90
N GLU A 774 34.86 29.95 -25.61
CA GLU A 774 33.99 30.36 -24.50
C GLU A 774 34.58 29.93 -23.15
N VAL A 775 35.03 28.68 -23.07
CA VAL A 775 35.68 28.12 -21.87
C VAL A 775 37.00 28.84 -21.60
N SER A 776 37.81 29.05 -22.65
CA SER A 776 39.10 29.74 -22.50
C SER A 776 38.93 31.18 -22.02
N LEU A 777 37.97 31.93 -22.57
CA LEU A 777 37.68 33.29 -22.11
C LEU A 777 37.09 33.32 -20.68
N ALA A 778 36.17 32.41 -20.37
CA ALA A 778 35.59 32.33 -19.04
C ALA A 778 36.63 31.99 -17.97
N SER A 779 37.59 31.12 -18.29
CA SER A 779 38.67 30.77 -17.38
C SER A 779 39.56 31.98 -17.03
N LEU A 780 39.87 32.84 -18.00
CA LEU A 780 40.63 34.08 -17.74
C LEU A 780 39.83 35.08 -16.91
N LYS A 781 38.52 35.17 -17.12
CA LYS A 781 37.64 35.97 -16.26
C LYS A 781 37.59 35.41 -14.84
N ALA A 782 37.41 34.10 -14.69
CA ALA A 782 37.45 33.42 -13.39
C ALA A 782 38.81 33.62 -12.69
N PHE A 783 39.90 33.62 -13.44
CA PHE A 783 41.23 33.93 -12.92
C PHE A 783 41.33 35.37 -12.42
N GLN A 784 40.82 36.33 -13.19
CA GLN A 784 40.74 37.73 -12.78
C GLN A 784 39.89 37.90 -11.51
N ASP A 785 38.72 37.25 -11.44
CA ASP A 785 37.79 37.34 -10.32
C ASP A 785 38.42 36.81 -9.02
N VAL A 786 39.06 35.64 -9.08
CA VAL A 786 39.77 35.03 -7.94
C VAL A 786 40.90 35.93 -7.41
N LEU A 787 41.59 36.65 -8.30
CA LEU A 787 42.67 37.57 -7.92
C LEU A 787 42.19 38.94 -7.43
N SER A 788 41.02 39.41 -7.86
CA SER A 788 40.50 40.77 -7.60
C SER A 788 40.30 41.14 -6.12
N THR A 789 40.13 40.15 -5.24
CA THR A 789 39.91 40.39 -3.80
C THR A 789 41.21 40.53 -3.03
N THR A 790 42.30 39.96 -3.56
CA THR A 790 43.63 40.01 -2.95
C THR A 790 44.17 41.45 -2.84
N THR A 791 43.70 42.36 -3.70
CA THR A 791 44.14 43.77 -3.71
C THR A 791 43.32 44.66 -2.76
N LYS A 792 42.20 44.19 -2.22
CA LYS A 792 41.37 44.96 -1.26
C LYS A 792 41.75 44.71 0.20
N CYS A 793 42.35 43.56 0.54
CA CYS A 793 42.83 43.28 1.89
C CYS A 793 44.20 43.91 2.22
N SER A 794 44.93 44.41 1.22
CA SER A 794 46.26 45.00 1.40
C SER A 794 46.24 46.47 1.85
N SER A 795 45.07 47.05 2.19
CA SER A 795 44.96 48.43 2.67
C SER A 795 44.83 48.58 4.19
N SER A 796 44.95 47.50 4.96
CA SER A 796 45.06 47.57 6.42
C SER A 796 46.39 46.97 6.88
N GLU A 797 47.28 47.85 7.32
CA GLU A 797 48.58 47.51 7.92
C GLU A 797 48.39 46.48 9.05
N SER A 798 48.87 45.26 8.85
CA SER A 798 49.19 44.35 9.96
C SER A 798 50.44 43.54 9.62
N ASN A 799 51.49 43.78 10.38
CA ASN A 799 52.79 43.13 10.30
C ASN A 799 52.65 41.66 10.73
N GLY A 800 52.72 40.72 9.78
CA GLY A 800 52.84 39.29 10.09
C GLY A 800 52.42 38.29 8.99
N SER A 801 51.64 38.69 7.98
CA SER A 801 51.06 37.77 6.97
C SER A 801 51.79 37.71 5.61
N GLY A 802 52.99 38.28 5.49
CA GLY A 802 53.66 38.47 4.19
C GLY A 802 54.01 37.17 3.43
N SER A 803 54.27 36.05 4.11
CA SER A 803 54.75 34.82 3.45
C SER A 803 53.67 34.05 2.68
N HIS A 804 52.43 34.02 3.20
CA HIS A 804 51.32 33.30 2.58
C HIS A 804 50.76 34.02 1.37
N ASP A 805 50.67 35.35 1.42
CA ASP A 805 50.27 36.16 0.27
C ASP A 805 51.33 36.10 -0.84
N ASP A 806 52.62 36.13 -0.49
CA ASP A 806 53.71 35.93 -1.46
C ASP A 806 53.61 34.58 -2.16
N PHE A 807 53.33 33.49 -1.44
CA PHE A 807 53.10 32.18 -2.05
C PHE A 807 51.94 32.20 -3.04
N VAL A 808 50.78 32.74 -2.64
CA VAL A 808 49.58 32.81 -3.48
C VAL A 808 49.85 33.55 -4.79
N TRP A 809 50.52 34.70 -4.69
CA TRP A 809 50.90 35.50 -5.86
C TRP A 809 51.98 34.84 -6.70
N ASN A 810 52.94 34.14 -6.10
CA ASN A 810 53.98 33.41 -6.83
C ASN A 810 53.38 32.28 -7.69
N VAL A 811 52.42 31.51 -7.15
CA VAL A 811 51.74 30.45 -7.92
C VAL A 811 50.86 31.06 -9.02
N ALA A 812 50.12 32.13 -8.73
CA ALA A 812 49.32 32.83 -9.72
C ALA A 812 50.18 33.43 -10.86
N TRP A 813 51.36 33.97 -10.54
CA TRP A 813 52.31 34.46 -11.53
C TRP A 813 52.77 33.35 -12.48
N LYS A 814 53.14 32.19 -11.92
CA LYS A 814 53.55 31.01 -12.72
C LYS A 814 52.43 30.55 -13.65
N ALA A 815 51.21 30.42 -13.14
CA ALA A 815 50.05 30.03 -13.95
C ALA A 815 49.78 31.05 -15.08
N TRP A 816 49.84 32.36 -14.79
CA TRP A 816 49.66 33.39 -15.83
C TRP A 816 50.75 33.34 -16.91
N LEU A 817 52.02 33.20 -16.51
CA LEU A 817 53.14 33.08 -17.45
C LEU A 817 52.99 31.82 -18.31
N GLN A 818 52.56 30.71 -17.73
CA GLN A 818 52.35 29.45 -18.43
C GLN A 818 51.20 29.52 -19.43
N ILE A 819 50.04 30.06 -19.05
CA ILE A 819 48.93 30.34 -19.96
C ILE A 819 49.40 31.23 -21.12
N GLY A 820 50.09 32.33 -20.80
CA GLY A 820 50.53 33.29 -21.79
C GLY A 820 51.57 32.72 -22.77
N THR A 821 52.56 31.98 -22.29
CA THR A 821 53.59 31.36 -23.12
C THR A 821 53.03 30.23 -24.00
N LEU A 822 52.20 29.35 -23.45
CA LEU A 822 51.60 28.25 -24.22
C LEU A 822 50.55 28.73 -25.23
N ALA A 823 49.75 29.75 -24.88
CA ALA A 823 48.77 30.33 -25.79
C ALA A 823 49.40 31.17 -26.92
N THR A 824 50.63 31.66 -26.75
CA THR A 824 51.34 32.46 -27.75
C THR A 824 52.50 31.73 -28.44
N SER A 825 52.80 30.50 -28.04
CA SER A 825 53.88 29.70 -28.64
C SER A 825 53.54 29.32 -30.09
N PRO A 826 54.47 29.50 -31.06
CA PRO A 826 54.30 28.98 -32.41
C PRO A 826 54.38 27.44 -32.38
N GLN A 827 53.27 26.74 -32.61
CA GLN A 827 53.29 25.27 -32.71
C GLN A 827 53.92 24.82 -34.03
N LYS A 828 54.82 23.82 -33.95
CA LYS A 828 55.69 23.36 -35.05
C LYS A 828 55.03 22.40 -36.06
N GLU A 829 53.74 22.05 -35.94
CA GLU A 829 53.11 21.05 -36.81
C GLU A 829 51.86 21.56 -37.57
N GLU A 830 51.78 21.20 -38.85
CA GLU A 830 50.90 21.72 -39.91
C GLU A 830 49.39 21.35 -39.82
N ARG A 831 48.81 21.13 -38.63
CA ARG A 831 47.37 20.84 -38.54
C ARG A 831 46.61 21.80 -37.62
N VAL A 832 45.94 22.75 -38.27
CA VAL A 832 44.92 23.69 -37.76
C VAL A 832 45.40 24.59 -36.63
N THR A 833 45.80 25.81 -37.01
CA THR A 833 46.17 26.93 -36.15
C THR A 833 45.03 27.35 -35.22
N TYR A 834 45.15 27.08 -33.91
CA TYR A 834 44.33 27.78 -32.90
C TYR A 834 44.91 29.19 -32.70
N ILE A 835 44.17 30.21 -33.13
CA ILE A 835 44.55 31.62 -32.96
C ILE A 835 43.73 32.18 -31.78
N PRO A 836 44.37 32.71 -30.71
CA PRO A 836 43.66 33.29 -29.57
C PRO A 836 42.74 34.44 -30.01
N SER A 837 41.51 34.49 -29.48
CA SER A 837 40.56 35.54 -29.81
C SER A 837 40.94 36.89 -29.19
N GLN A 838 40.48 38.01 -29.77
CA GLN A 838 40.73 39.35 -29.20
C GLN A 838 40.23 39.49 -27.76
N PRO A 839 39.00 39.04 -27.42
CA PRO A 839 38.53 39.07 -26.04
C PRO A 839 39.40 38.26 -25.08
N PHE A 840 39.98 37.14 -25.54
CA PHE A 840 40.92 36.33 -24.74
C PHE A 840 42.20 37.11 -24.41
N LEU A 841 42.82 37.74 -25.42
CA LEU A 841 44.04 38.54 -25.21
C LEU A 841 43.78 39.74 -24.28
N THR A 842 42.64 40.42 -24.43
CA THR A 842 42.24 41.52 -23.54
C THR A 842 42.07 41.03 -22.10
N ALA A 843 41.43 39.89 -21.88
CA ALA A 843 41.27 39.30 -20.55
C ALA A 843 42.63 38.90 -19.94
N LEU A 844 43.54 38.31 -20.74
CA LEU A 844 44.88 37.92 -20.30
C LEU A 844 45.71 39.13 -19.83
N VAL A 845 45.62 40.25 -20.56
CA VAL A 845 46.25 41.52 -20.15
C VAL A 845 45.57 42.07 -18.89
N GLY A 846 44.23 41.98 -18.80
CA GLY A 846 43.47 42.38 -17.62
C GLY A 846 43.91 41.67 -16.33
N VAL A 847 44.17 40.36 -16.38
CA VAL A 847 44.74 39.59 -15.25
C VAL A 847 46.09 40.15 -14.81
N SER A 848 46.94 40.54 -15.77
CA SER A 848 48.27 41.09 -15.47
C SER A 848 48.21 42.41 -14.67
N ASN A 849 47.11 43.18 -14.78
CA ASN A 849 46.93 44.44 -14.08
C ASN A 849 46.75 44.25 -12.56
N PHE A 850 46.11 43.17 -12.12
CA PHE A 850 45.96 42.88 -10.68
C PHE A 850 47.27 42.43 -10.04
N GLN A 851 48.10 41.69 -10.80
CA GLN A 851 49.40 41.24 -10.34
C GLN A 851 50.40 42.41 -10.14
N ILE A 852 50.24 43.53 -10.85
CA ILE A 852 51.13 44.72 -10.72
C ILE A 852 51.01 45.38 -9.35
N TYR A 853 49.77 45.52 -8.88
CA TYR A 853 49.49 46.20 -7.63
C TYR A 853 50.05 45.41 -6.45
N ALA A 854 49.90 44.08 -6.47
CA ALA A 854 50.35 43.22 -5.39
C ALA A 854 51.86 42.93 -5.40
N LEU A 855 52.48 42.73 -6.57
CA LEU A 855 53.90 42.39 -6.69
C LEU A 855 54.82 43.62 -6.77
N SER A 856 54.31 44.81 -6.41
CA SER A 856 55.05 46.07 -6.43
C SER A 856 56.30 46.10 -5.52
N SER A 857 56.49 45.07 -4.68
CA SER A 857 57.66 44.92 -3.79
C SER A 857 58.65 43.78 -4.17
N ILE A 858 58.47 43.02 -5.26
CA ILE A 858 59.23 41.75 -5.45
C ILE A 858 59.90 41.61 -6.83
N SER A 859 61.21 41.89 -6.87
CA SER A 859 62.27 41.47 -7.82
C SER A 859 62.24 41.96 -9.29
N SER A 860 63.42 42.37 -9.80
CA SER A 860 63.61 42.90 -11.18
C SER A 860 63.48 41.85 -12.30
N GLN A 861 63.76 40.58 -12.02
CA GLN A 861 63.78 39.50 -13.00
C GLN A 861 62.38 39.17 -13.55
N ARG A 862 61.33 39.37 -12.73
CA ARG A 862 59.92 39.16 -13.09
C ARG A 862 59.41 40.22 -14.06
N SER A 863 59.90 41.45 -13.93
CA SER A 863 59.62 42.59 -14.82
C SER A 863 60.09 42.32 -16.25
N VAL A 864 61.24 41.67 -16.42
CA VAL A 864 61.83 41.38 -17.74
C VAL A 864 61.04 40.31 -18.50
N GLN A 865 60.71 39.18 -17.87
CA GLN A 865 59.88 38.14 -18.49
C GLN A 865 58.50 38.66 -18.89
N ARG A 866 57.96 39.57 -18.08
CA ARG A 866 56.69 40.25 -18.33
C ARG A 866 56.72 41.15 -19.56
N VAL A 867 57.73 42.02 -19.65
CA VAL A 867 57.91 42.93 -20.79
C VAL A 867 58.11 42.10 -22.07
N LYS A 868 58.88 41.01 -22.01
CA LYS A 868 59.03 40.07 -23.14
C LYS A 868 57.69 39.51 -23.60
N LEU A 869 56.84 39.01 -22.70
CA LEU A 869 55.53 38.45 -23.07
C LEU A 869 54.54 39.53 -23.56
N LEU A 870 54.48 40.70 -22.92
CA LEU A 870 53.62 41.82 -23.33
C LEU A 870 54.04 42.43 -24.68
N LEU A 871 55.34 42.41 -25.00
CA LEU A 871 55.87 42.77 -26.32
C LEU A 871 55.58 41.69 -27.37
N TYR A 872 55.49 40.42 -26.96
CA TYR A 872 55.28 39.29 -27.86
C TYR A 872 53.80 39.10 -28.28
N ILE A 873 52.85 39.43 -27.40
CA ILE A 873 51.41 39.34 -27.71
C ILE A 873 51.00 40.14 -28.98
N PRO A 874 51.47 41.39 -29.18
CA PRO A 874 51.27 42.13 -30.43
C PRO A 874 52.00 41.54 -31.66
N SER A 875 53.16 40.91 -31.48
CA SER A 875 54.01 40.41 -32.59
C SER A 875 53.52 39.07 -33.18
N VAL A 876 52.90 38.22 -32.36
CA VAL A 876 52.23 36.98 -32.83
C VAL A 876 51.07 37.29 -33.77
N ARG A 877 50.34 38.38 -33.52
CA ARG A 877 49.18 38.78 -34.33
C ARG A 877 49.58 39.38 -35.68
N THR A 878 50.68 40.13 -35.75
CA THR A 878 51.23 40.65 -37.02
C THR A 878 51.76 39.54 -37.93
N ARG A 879 52.24 38.42 -37.38
CA ARG A 879 52.66 37.23 -38.15
C ARG A 879 51.49 36.42 -38.73
N ALA A 880 50.36 36.34 -38.04
CA ALA A 880 49.18 35.61 -38.52
C ALA A 880 48.50 36.25 -39.75
N TYR A 881 48.70 37.56 -39.97
CA TYR A 881 48.17 38.28 -41.16
C TYR A 881 49.12 38.27 -42.37
N THR A 882 50.36 37.78 -42.24
CA THR A 882 51.38 37.83 -43.31
C THR A 882 51.56 36.52 -44.10
N THR A 883 50.81 35.46 -43.80
CA THR A 883 50.73 34.25 -44.66
C THR A 883 49.84 34.51 -45.89
N PRO A 884 50.27 34.18 -47.14
CA PRO A 884 49.56 34.56 -48.35
C PRO A 884 48.29 33.71 -48.54
N ARG A 885 47.10 34.29 -48.30
CA ARG A 885 45.82 33.69 -48.71
C ARG A 885 45.73 33.68 -50.24
N ARG A 886 45.69 32.48 -50.86
CA ARG A 886 45.19 32.31 -52.23
C ARG A 886 43.76 32.85 -52.29
N ARG A 887 43.51 33.72 -53.28
CA ARG A 887 42.23 34.37 -53.59
C ARG A 887 41.11 33.34 -53.74
N LEU A 888 40.04 33.49 -52.96
CA LEU A 888 38.67 33.19 -53.37
C LEU A 888 37.82 34.41 -53.03
N VAL A 889 37.15 34.92 -54.05
CA VAL A 889 36.38 36.17 -54.07
C VAL A 889 35.02 35.93 -53.43
N SER A 890 34.66 36.72 -52.41
CA SER A 890 33.37 37.45 -52.32
C SER A 890 33.18 38.11 -50.94
N GLY A 891 32.90 39.42 -50.93
CA GLY A 891 32.07 40.06 -49.91
C GLY A 891 32.74 40.65 -48.66
N ASN A 892 32.99 41.96 -48.72
CA ASN A 892 33.03 42.98 -47.64
C ASN A 892 33.00 42.55 -46.16
N GLU A 893 34.09 42.84 -45.44
CA GLU A 893 34.15 43.73 -44.26
C GLU A 893 35.60 43.80 -43.73
N LEU A 894 36.22 44.98 -43.83
CA LEU A 894 37.50 45.30 -43.20
C LEU A 894 37.23 45.65 -41.73
N ILE A 895 37.46 44.72 -40.81
CA ILE A 895 37.43 45.00 -39.37
C ILE A 895 38.78 45.58 -38.97
N GLU A 896 38.84 46.91 -38.88
CA GLU A 896 39.93 47.67 -38.29
C GLU A 896 39.91 47.48 -36.76
N ILE A 897 40.99 46.97 -36.16
CA ILE A 897 41.06 46.66 -34.73
C ILE A 897 41.82 47.78 -34.00
N ARG A 898 41.07 48.67 -33.33
CA ARG A 898 41.57 49.48 -32.21
C ARG A 898 41.63 48.60 -30.96
N MET A 899 42.83 48.22 -30.51
CA MET A 899 43.05 48.12 -29.06
C MET A 899 42.98 49.55 -28.52
N ASP A 900 42.30 49.79 -27.40
CA ASP A 900 42.40 51.08 -26.71
C ASP A 900 43.85 51.31 -26.32
N SER A 901 44.55 52.06 -27.18
CA SER A 901 45.97 52.38 -27.09
C SER A 901 46.32 52.91 -25.71
N CYS A 902 45.39 53.61 -25.06
CA CYS A 902 45.55 54.15 -23.71
C CYS A 902 45.79 53.09 -22.63
N SER A 903 45.11 51.94 -22.63
CA SER A 903 45.26 50.92 -21.56
C SER A 903 46.55 50.12 -21.71
N PHE A 904 46.90 49.76 -22.94
CA PHE A 904 48.15 49.08 -23.27
C PHE A 904 49.35 50.02 -23.03
N LEU A 905 49.29 51.27 -23.52
CA LEU A 905 50.34 52.27 -23.28
C LEU A 905 50.48 52.66 -21.81
N SER A 906 49.40 52.72 -21.02
CA SER A 906 49.51 53.04 -19.59
C SER A 906 50.10 51.86 -18.79
N THR A 907 49.71 50.62 -19.07
CA THR A 907 50.30 49.42 -18.47
C THR A 907 51.76 49.24 -18.88
N PHE A 908 52.06 49.49 -20.16
CA PHE A 908 53.41 49.45 -20.72
C PHE A 908 54.28 50.58 -20.17
N ARG A 909 53.76 51.82 -20.06
CA ARG A 909 54.46 52.95 -19.41
C ARG A 909 54.71 52.68 -17.93
N LEU A 910 53.76 52.10 -17.18
CA LEU A 910 53.96 51.74 -15.76
C LEU A 910 55.04 50.65 -15.58
N CYS A 911 55.10 49.65 -16.46
CA CYS A 911 56.15 48.63 -16.44
C CYS A 911 57.51 49.19 -16.90
N TRP A 912 57.51 50.04 -17.94
CA TRP A 912 58.70 50.68 -18.50
C TRP A 912 59.35 51.64 -17.50
N PHE A 913 58.57 52.54 -16.91
CA PHE A 913 59.07 53.49 -15.89
C PHE A 913 59.62 52.79 -14.64
N ARG A 914 59.09 51.63 -14.25
CA ARG A 914 59.62 50.86 -13.11
C ARG A 914 60.84 50.01 -13.45
N CYS A 915 60.97 49.48 -14.67
CA CYS A 915 62.20 48.79 -15.10
C CYS A 915 63.38 49.77 -15.24
N GLN A 916 63.10 51.01 -15.63
CA GLN A 916 64.11 52.06 -15.79
C GLN A 916 64.67 52.58 -14.45
N ALA A 917 63.99 52.30 -13.33
CA ALA A 917 64.44 52.67 -11.99
C ALA A 917 65.40 51.65 -11.35
N SER A 918 65.62 50.50 -11.97
CA SER A 918 66.62 49.50 -11.56
C SER A 918 67.70 49.44 -12.64
N ASP A 919 68.76 50.23 -12.47
CA ASP A 919 69.95 50.24 -13.33
C ASP A 919 70.50 48.81 -13.51
N LEU A 920 70.39 48.26 -14.72
CA LEU A 920 71.26 47.23 -15.33
C LEU A 920 70.58 46.73 -16.62
N TRP A 921 70.89 47.39 -17.74
CA TRP A 921 70.76 46.82 -19.07
C TRP A 921 72.11 46.99 -19.77
N GLU A 922 72.88 45.89 -19.87
CA GLU A 922 73.84 45.74 -20.96
C GLU A 922 73.08 45.34 -22.24
N PRO A 923 73.46 45.86 -23.42
CA PRO A 923 72.76 45.59 -24.66
C PRO A 923 73.43 44.43 -25.42
N GLU A 924 72.72 43.32 -25.62
CA GLU A 924 72.99 42.43 -26.76
C GLU A 924 71.66 41.88 -27.34
N ASP A 925 71.48 42.18 -28.63
CA ASP A 925 70.63 41.66 -29.71
C ASP A 925 69.21 41.11 -29.47
#